data_AF-A0A841ET31-F1
#
_entry.id   AF-A0A841ET31-F1
#
_cell.length_a   1.000
_cell.length_b   1.000
_cell.length_c   1.000
_cell.angle_alpha   90.00
_cell.angle_beta   90.00
_cell.angle_gamma   90.00
#
_symmetry.space_group_name_H-M   'P 1'
#
loop_
_entity.id
_entity.type
_entity.pdbx_description
1 polymer ?
#
loop_
_entity_poly.entity_id
_entity_poly.type
_entity_poly.pdbx_seq_one_letter_code
_entity_poly.pdbx_strand_id
1 'polypeptide(L)'
;MIYSLDKSKVIDISGQYKYNKSTIQNVNSNQEKAKSKISEYKLGGIFDGHNYEDLFSFSGSIKITSLNSLNYPSSEFIKQKVGRYFLKKCKFGEEYYLRGPRYVIALDPHYSVIQKLDILIEDINDSLEFLKKYNVNTNQFYSISVVLDYLKNSLVTLFNSLIHQEKLGNYNLSNKNYQLTRSKLLEALQLSVFAFYLSLCDKLNQKILIELVSSITPNLLESVSNKIKSDFESFVFSSKSLTRPEASHPLILFSYAINICSKYGKIDFVFGLPSGSTEISCLINQVSKNFFNNPEIRLLLIPVSIHSIKDIGEVQEKSKQHINLNRIFPTFICAKSKCIGLVVDDNSASGRTIEKMSTLVKNHFIGLKVICTVVEADLRRIAMNLKLNDEKKPISHPSLFKYSTGILPISQIISPKFDLKELQERRLLYQYYKNKTSQTLAEKIVLEVIADSIENRIEDTYFSYDDSNSIKLFKHTFLSNFYSVDFFYRGRKYSSVEQAYLRLKFNDKVLNELSNSQKADLNEILKIKGIGDIKKDFVTAFYDFNLPAGVLKRWSNKLKEWGIGDIDWDSKRLYIMTELLILKFSNPILLAKLLETKDKYLIEGNEWNDTFWGVCNNRGRNYLGRILMNIRERILNGQLLNNS
;
A
#
# COMPACT_ATOMS: atom_id res chain seq x y z
N MET A 1 4.13 -4.50 -30.61
CA MET A 1 5.09 -3.41 -30.87
C MET A 1 5.12 -2.64 -29.57
N ILE A 2 6.21 -2.80 -28.82
CA ILE A 2 6.49 -2.42 -27.42
C ILE A 2 5.56 -1.31 -26.95
N TYR A 3 4.75 -1.58 -25.89
CA TYR A 3 4.07 -0.60 -25.02
C TYR A 3 4.25 0.84 -25.53
N SER A 4 3.54 1.18 -26.60
CA SER A 4 3.52 2.56 -27.02
C SER A 4 2.76 3.24 -25.90
N LEU A 5 3.50 4.01 -25.10
CA LEU A 5 3.07 5.29 -24.57
C LEU A 5 1.83 5.73 -25.35
N ASP A 6 0.69 5.79 -24.66
CA ASP A 6 -0.53 6.39 -25.16
C ASP A 6 -0.16 7.56 -26.08
N LYS A 7 -0.41 7.40 -27.40
CA LYS A 7 -0.02 8.41 -28.40
C LYS A 7 -0.65 9.77 -28.11
N SER A 8 -1.69 9.83 -27.28
CA SER A 8 -2.32 11.08 -26.86
C SER A 8 -1.59 11.82 -25.73
N LYS A 9 -0.59 11.19 -25.10
CA LYS A 9 0.26 11.80 -24.05
C LYS A 9 1.73 11.37 -24.18
N VAL A 10 2.25 11.31 -25.40
CA VAL A 10 3.68 11.50 -25.60
C VAL A 10 3.99 12.88 -25.05
N ILE A 11 4.54 12.92 -23.84
CA ILE A 11 5.21 14.11 -23.33
C ILE A 11 6.25 14.44 -24.39
N ASP A 12 6.15 15.61 -25.00
CA ASP A 12 7.19 16.10 -25.88
C ASP A 12 8.46 16.34 -25.04
N ILE A 13 9.37 15.38 -25.11
CA ILE A 13 10.67 15.39 -24.43
C ILE A 13 11.81 15.67 -25.41
N SER A 14 11.51 16.07 -26.65
CA SER A 14 12.45 16.22 -27.77
C SER A 14 13.73 17.01 -27.42
N GLY A 15 13.63 18.04 -26.57
CA GLY A 15 14.77 18.84 -26.10
C GLY A 15 15.70 18.19 -25.05
N GLN A 16 15.34 17.03 -24.47
CA GLN A 16 16.12 16.35 -23.42
C GLN A 16 16.92 15.11 -23.93
N TYR A 17 16.79 14.76 -25.22
CA TYR A 17 17.24 13.47 -25.78
C TYR A 17 18.74 13.31 -26.02
N LYS A 18 19.56 14.36 -26.00
CA LYS A 18 20.99 14.22 -26.35
C LYS A 18 21.75 13.27 -25.41
N TYR A 19 21.28 13.10 -24.17
CA TYR A 19 21.97 12.34 -23.12
C TYR A 19 21.31 10.99 -22.74
N ASN A 20 20.08 10.73 -23.18
CA ASN A 20 19.32 9.51 -22.82
C ASN A 20 19.12 8.52 -23.98
N LYS A 21 19.53 8.89 -25.21
CA LYS A 21 19.31 8.09 -26.41
C LYS A 21 19.91 6.68 -26.31
N SER A 22 21.11 6.56 -25.74
CA SER A 22 21.78 5.27 -25.54
C SER A 22 21.05 4.37 -24.54
N THR A 23 20.57 4.91 -23.42
CA THR A 23 19.80 4.14 -22.42
C THR A 23 18.46 3.66 -23.01
N ILE A 24 17.75 4.51 -23.76
CA ILE A 24 16.50 4.12 -24.42
C ILE A 24 16.76 3.03 -25.47
N GLN A 25 17.81 3.20 -26.30
CA GLN A 25 18.23 2.19 -27.27
C GLN A 25 18.60 0.86 -26.58
N ASN A 26 19.27 0.91 -25.44
CA ASN A 26 19.60 -0.27 -24.64
C ASN A 26 18.34 -0.96 -24.10
N VAL A 27 17.38 -0.22 -23.52
CA VAL A 27 16.12 -0.79 -23.02
C VAL A 27 15.34 -1.46 -24.16
N ASN A 28 15.19 -0.77 -25.30
CA ASN A 28 14.51 -1.33 -26.47
C ASN A 28 15.25 -2.58 -26.99
N SER A 29 16.58 -2.54 -27.06
CA SER A 29 17.38 -3.71 -27.46
C SER A 29 17.21 -4.88 -26.49
N ASN A 30 17.13 -4.61 -25.18
CA ASN A 30 16.91 -5.64 -24.18
C ASN A 30 15.51 -6.24 -24.31
N GLN A 31 14.47 -5.44 -24.55
CA GLN A 31 13.13 -5.96 -24.80
C GLN A 31 13.07 -6.84 -26.04
N GLU A 32 13.71 -6.43 -27.15
CA GLU A 32 13.77 -7.24 -28.37
C GLU A 32 14.58 -8.52 -28.18
N LYS A 33 15.66 -8.50 -27.39
CA LYS A 33 16.39 -9.72 -26.99
C LYS A 33 15.53 -10.65 -26.17
N ALA A 34 14.77 -10.14 -25.21
CA ALA A 34 13.85 -10.93 -24.41
C ALA A 34 12.79 -11.57 -25.30
N LYS A 35 12.19 -10.82 -26.23
CA LYS A 35 11.24 -11.36 -27.21
C LYS A 35 11.84 -12.47 -28.05
N SER A 36 13.01 -12.22 -28.63
CA SER A 36 13.71 -13.24 -29.43
C SER A 36 13.97 -14.51 -28.61
N LYS A 37 14.35 -14.37 -27.34
CA LYS A 37 14.55 -15.51 -26.44
C LYS A 37 13.24 -16.22 -26.10
N ILE A 38 12.17 -15.47 -25.80
CA ILE A 38 10.83 -16.02 -25.58
C ILE A 38 10.39 -16.87 -26.79
N SER A 39 10.61 -16.37 -28.00
CA SER A 39 10.33 -17.09 -29.25
C SER A 39 11.23 -18.32 -29.43
N GLU A 40 12.54 -18.20 -29.17
CA GLU A 40 13.52 -19.31 -29.27
C GLU A 40 13.17 -20.46 -28.32
N TYR A 41 12.78 -20.14 -27.09
CA TYR A 41 12.40 -21.13 -26.08
C TYR A 41 10.98 -21.66 -26.23
N LYS A 42 10.19 -21.15 -27.21
CA LYS A 42 8.78 -21.54 -27.45
C LYS A 42 8.01 -21.63 -26.14
N LEU A 43 8.00 -20.52 -25.39
CA LEU A 43 7.53 -20.53 -24.00
C LEU A 43 6.08 -20.97 -23.84
N GLY A 44 5.24 -20.93 -24.88
CA GLY A 44 3.85 -21.37 -24.81
C GLY A 44 2.93 -20.29 -24.23
N GLY A 45 1.65 -20.63 -24.10
CA GLY A 45 0.65 -19.82 -23.41
C GLY A 45 0.39 -18.49 -24.09
N ILE A 46 0.47 -17.37 -23.37
CA ILE A 46 0.22 -16.06 -23.96
C ILE A 46 1.26 -15.71 -25.04
N PHE A 47 2.47 -16.26 -24.96
CA PHE A 47 3.56 -15.90 -25.86
C PHE A 47 3.47 -16.54 -27.25
N ASP A 48 2.57 -17.51 -27.43
CA ASP A 48 2.27 -18.09 -28.75
C ASP A 48 1.36 -17.16 -29.59
N GLY A 49 0.61 -16.27 -28.94
CA GLY A 49 -0.28 -15.33 -29.60
C GLY A 49 0.42 -14.07 -30.09
N HIS A 50 0.01 -13.57 -31.26
CA HIS A 50 0.33 -12.20 -31.66
C HIS A 50 -0.39 -11.24 -30.69
N ASN A 51 0.32 -10.21 -30.20
CA ASN A 51 -0.20 -9.14 -29.33
C ASN A 51 -0.43 -9.46 -27.84
N TYR A 52 0.29 -10.41 -27.24
CA TYR A 52 0.24 -10.64 -25.78
C TYR A 52 0.54 -9.39 -24.93
N GLU A 53 1.22 -8.39 -25.49
CA GLU A 53 1.45 -7.08 -24.87
C GLU A 53 0.11 -6.38 -24.53
N ASP A 54 -0.91 -6.56 -25.37
CA ASP A 54 -2.24 -5.94 -25.23
C ASP A 54 -3.12 -6.61 -24.17
N LEU A 55 -2.73 -7.80 -23.68
CA LEU A 55 -3.43 -8.50 -22.59
C LEU A 55 -3.24 -7.82 -21.23
N PHE A 56 -2.30 -6.88 -21.13
CA PHE A 56 -2.02 -6.16 -19.90
C PHE A 56 -2.28 -4.65 -20.08
N SER A 57 -2.60 -3.99 -18.98
CA SER A 57 -2.69 -2.54 -18.88
C SER A 57 -1.33 -1.93 -18.56
N PHE A 58 -1.26 -0.60 -18.64
CA PHE A 58 -0.06 0.15 -18.27
C PHE A 58 0.51 -0.17 -16.87
N SER A 59 -0.36 -0.44 -15.88
CA SER A 59 0.05 -0.83 -14.53
C SER A 59 0.28 -2.34 -14.36
N GLY A 60 0.19 -3.13 -15.44
CA GLY A 60 0.36 -4.57 -15.44
C GLY A 60 -0.87 -5.38 -15.03
N SER A 61 -2.04 -4.75 -14.91
CA SER A 61 -3.31 -5.48 -14.70
C SER A 61 -3.73 -6.22 -15.96
N ILE A 62 -4.15 -7.49 -15.83
CA ILE A 62 -4.76 -8.25 -16.93
C ILE A 62 -6.02 -7.53 -17.41
N LYS A 63 -6.15 -7.34 -18.72
CA LYS A 63 -7.31 -6.72 -19.37
C LYS A 63 -8.11 -7.78 -20.13
N ILE A 64 -9.42 -7.76 -19.95
CA ILE A 64 -10.36 -8.57 -20.74
C ILE A 64 -11.58 -7.71 -21.13
N THR A 65 -12.27 -8.08 -22.20
CA THR A 65 -13.47 -7.38 -22.69
C THR A 65 -14.77 -7.92 -22.09
N SER A 66 -14.74 -9.11 -21.50
CA SER A 66 -15.89 -9.73 -20.84
C SER A 66 -15.42 -10.69 -19.75
N LEU A 67 -16.04 -10.66 -18.57
CA LEU A 67 -15.77 -11.64 -17.50
C LEU A 67 -16.05 -13.09 -17.94
N ASN A 68 -16.84 -13.30 -18.99
CA ASN A 68 -17.12 -14.63 -19.53
C ASN A 68 -15.94 -15.21 -20.33
N SER A 69 -14.90 -14.41 -20.62
CA SER A 69 -13.66 -14.94 -21.22
C SER A 69 -12.79 -15.68 -20.20
N LEU A 70 -13.07 -15.54 -18.90
CA LEU A 70 -12.38 -16.28 -17.85
C LEU A 70 -13.03 -17.65 -17.69
N ASN A 71 -12.18 -18.66 -17.48
CA ASN A 71 -12.62 -20.00 -17.10
C ASN A 71 -12.52 -20.17 -15.59
N TYR A 72 -13.16 -21.21 -15.06
CA TYR A 72 -12.91 -21.64 -13.68
C TYR A 72 -11.41 -21.94 -13.49
N PRO A 73 -10.79 -21.55 -12.36
CA PRO A 73 -11.38 -20.82 -11.23
C PRO A 73 -11.48 -19.29 -11.36
N SER A 74 -10.78 -18.66 -12.31
CA SER A 74 -10.67 -17.19 -12.40
C SER A 74 -12.01 -16.49 -12.51
N SER A 75 -12.99 -17.06 -13.25
CA SER A 75 -14.33 -16.47 -13.39
C SER A 75 -15.05 -16.34 -12.04
N GLU A 76 -15.07 -17.42 -11.25
CA GLU A 76 -15.74 -17.46 -9.95
C GLU A 76 -15.00 -16.61 -8.93
N PHE A 77 -13.68 -16.73 -8.89
CA PHE A 77 -12.84 -15.92 -8.01
C PHE A 77 -13.09 -14.42 -8.21
N ILE A 78 -13.07 -13.93 -9.45
CA ILE A 78 -13.28 -12.50 -9.74
C ILE A 78 -14.70 -12.04 -9.37
N LYS A 79 -15.72 -12.88 -9.56
CA LYS A 79 -17.13 -12.53 -9.29
C LYS A 79 -17.50 -12.62 -7.80
N GLN A 80 -16.82 -13.47 -7.03
CA GLN A 80 -17.15 -13.75 -5.62
C GLN A 80 -17.03 -12.53 -4.70
N LYS A 81 -16.10 -11.61 -4.97
CA LYS A 81 -15.85 -10.44 -4.11
C LYS A 81 -15.83 -9.14 -4.90
N VAL A 82 -16.59 -8.16 -4.41
CA VAL A 82 -16.58 -6.79 -4.93
C VAL A 82 -15.18 -6.19 -4.79
N GLY A 83 -14.69 -5.53 -5.85
CA GLY A 83 -13.39 -4.88 -5.86
C GLY A 83 -12.22 -5.75 -6.31
N ARG A 84 -12.48 -6.98 -6.80
CA ARG A 84 -11.47 -7.81 -7.49
C ARG A 84 -11.16 -7.38 -8.92
N TYR A 85 -11.96 -6.48 -9.49
CA TYR A 85 -11.70 -5.88 -10.79
C TYR A 85 -12.18 -4.43 -10.82
N PHE A 86 -11.76 -3.71 -11.85
CA PHE A 86 -12.28 -2.40 -12.20
C PHE A 86 -12.91 -2.47 -13.59
N LEU A 87 -14.14 -1.97 -13.72
CA LEU A 87 -14.84 -1.84 -15.00
C LEU A 87 -14.66 -0.43 -15.55
N LYS A 88 -14.06 -0.32 -16.74
CA LYS A 88 -13.97 0.91 -17.49
C LYS A 88 -14.92 0.85 -18.69
N LYS A 89 -15.89 1.76 -18.73
CA LYS A 89 -16.75 1.96 -19.90
C LYS A 89 -16.02 2.84 -20.91
N CYS A 90 -15.75 2.29 -22.08
CA CYS A 90 -15.08 2.96 -23.20
C CYS A 90 -16.09 3.20 -24.33
N LYS A 91 -15.78 4.11 -25.26
CA LYS A 91 -16.64 4.41 -26.41
C LYS A 91 -16.99 3.17 -27.26
N PHE A 92 -16.11 2.17 -27.25
CA PHE A 92 -16.22 0.94 -28.04
C PHE A 92 -16.61 -0.31 -27.24
N GLY A 93 -17.03 -0.16 -25.97
CA GLY A 93 -17.46 -1.28 -25.14
C GLY A 93 -16.91 -1.22 -23.72
N GLU A 94 -16.89 -2.37 -23.06
CA GLU A 94 -16.43 -2.52 -21.68
C GLU A 94 -15.03 -3.14 -21.63
N GLU A 95 -14.20 -2.62 -20.72
CA GLU A 95 -12.90 -3.19 -20.40
C GLU A 95 -12.81 -3.48 -18.90
N TYR A 96 -12.45 -4.72 -18.57
CA TYR A 96 -12.26 -5.19 -17.21
C TYR A 96 -10.77 -5.26 -16.91
N TYR A 97 -10.34 -4.55 -15.87
CA TYR A 97 -8.97 -4.54 -15.35
C TYR A 97 -8.96 -5.39 -14.08
N LEU A 98 -8.31 -6.56 -14.12
CA LEU A 98 -8.39 -7.57 -13.07
C LEU A 98 -7.45 -7.31 -11.88
N ARG A 99 -7.07 -6.06 -11.64
CA ARG A 99 -6.43 -5.57 -10.42
C ARG A 99 -7.31 -4.46 -9.86
N GLY A 100 -8.37 -4.85 -9.16
CA GLY A 100 -9.32 -3.91 -8.57
C GLY A 100 -8.86 -3.29 -7.26
N PRO A 101 -9.72 -2.50 -6.58
CA PRO A 101 -9.45 -1.88 -5.27
C PRO A 101 -8.87 -2.82 -4.21
N ARG A 102 -9.30 -4.09 -4.19
CA ARG A 102 -8.76 -5.10 -3.26
C ARG A 102 -7.30 -5.43 -3.53
N TYR A 103 -6.86 -5.41 -4.80
CA TYR A 103 -5.46 -5.64 -5.16
C TYR A 103 -4.54 -4.56 -4.59
N VAL A 104 -5.04 -3.32 -4.53
CA VAL A 104 -4.31 -2.13 -4.06
C VAL A 104 -4.72 -1.70 -2.65
N ILE A 105 -5.30 -2.61 -1.86
CA ILE A 105 -5.88 -2.31 -0.54
C ILE A 105 -4.88 -1.67 0.44
N ALA A 106 -3.58 -1.95 0.27
CA ALA A 106 -2.51 -1.31 1.04
C ALA A 106 -2.52 0.23 0.91
N LEU A 107 -2.88 0.76 -0.27
CA LEU A 107 -2.92 2.20 -0.55
C LEU A 107 -4.19 2.88 -0.03
N ASP A 108 -5.24 2.10 0.26
CA ASP A 108 -6.55 2.66 0.58
C ASP A 108 -6.52 3.38 1.95
N PRO A 109 -6.83 4.69 2.01
CA PRO A 109 -6.77 5.46 3.25
C PRO A 109 -7.97 5.27 4.17
N HIS A 110 -9.02 4.60 3.71
CA HIS A 110 -10.25 4.39 4.46
C HIS A 110 -10.10 3.26 5.49
N TYR A 111 -9.50 2.15 5.08
CA TYR A 111 -9.37 0.93 5.89
C TYR A 111 -8.28 1.03 6.96
N SER A 112 -8.56 0.46 8.14
CA SER A 112 -7.57 0.27 9.20
C SER A 112 -6.53 -0.78 8.82
N VAL A 113 -5.41 -0.86 9.57
CA VAL A 113 -4.40 -1.89 9.35
C VAL A 113 -5.00 -3.30 9.47
N ILE A 114 -5.85 -3.51 10.47
CA ILE A 114 -6.50 -4.81 10.73
C ILE A 114 -7.40 -5.19 9.56
N GLN A 115 -8.24 -4.27 9.08
CA GLN A 115 -9.15 -4.54 7.95
C GLN A 115 -8.38 -4.84 6.66
N LYS A 116 -7.28 -4.12 6.40
CA LYS A 116 -6.42 -4.40 5.25
C LYS A 116 -5.82 -5.81 5.34
N LEU A 117 -5.37 -6.21 6.53
CA LEU A 117 -4.81 -7.53 6.80
C LEU A 117 -5.86 -8.63 6.60
N ASP A 118 -7.09 -8.43 7.10
CA ASP A 118 -8.19 -9.38 6.94
C ASP A 118 -8.57 -9.55 5.46
N ILE A 119 -8.60 -8.47 4.67
CA ILE A 119 -8.82 -8.53 3.21
C ILE A 119 -7.73 -9.33 2.49
N LEU A 120 -6.45 -9.11 2.85
CA LEU A 120 -5.33 -9.84 2.25
C LEU A 120 -5.40 -11.34 2.58
N ILE A 121 -5.75 -11.70 3.83
CA ILE A 121 -5.91 -13.08 4.27
C ILE A 121 -7.12 -13.73 3.60
N GLU A 122 -8.23 -13.01 3.47
CA GLU A 122 -9.43 -13.46 2.75
C GLU A 122 -9.09 -13.78 1.29
N ASP A 123 -8.37 -12.91 0.57
CA ASP A 123 -7.96 -13.18 -0.80
C ASP A 123 -7.00 -14.38 -0.92
N ILE A 124 -6.15 -14.63 0.08
CA ILE A 124 -5.32 -15.84 0.14
C ILE A 124 -6.18 -17.08 0.32
N ASN A 125 -7.09 -17.09 1.31
CA ASN A 125 -7.93 -18.24 1.62
C ASN A 125 -8.84 -18.60 0.44
N ASP A 126 -9.50 -17.60 -0.16
CA ASP A 126 -10.34 -17.81 -1.34
C ASP A 126 -9.49 -18.40 -2.48
N SER A 127 -8.29 -17.84 -2.73
CA SER A 127 -7.38 -18.39 -3.74
C SER A 127 -7.06 -19.86 -3.47
N LEU A 128 -6.68 -20.22 -2.24
CA LEU A 128 -6.38 -21.61 -1.88
C LEU A 128 -7.57 -22.54 -2.06
N GLU A 129 -8.79 -22.09 -1.76
CA GLU A 129 -10.00 -22.90 -1.94
C GLU A 129 -10.21 -23.27 -3.41
N PHE A 130 -10.06 -22.30 -4.31
CA PHE A 130 -10.16 -22.54 -5.75
C PHE A 130 -9.01 -23.40 -6.28
N LEU A 131 -7.77 -23.12 -5.86
CA LEU A 131 -6.59 -23.84 -6.33
C LEU A 131 -6.58 -25.31 -5.90
N LYS A 132 -7.13 -25.66 -4.71
CA LYS A 132 -7.29 -27.05 -4.25
C LYS A 132 -8.18 -27.90 -5.14
N LYS A 133 -9.19 -27.29 -5.76
CA LYS A 133 -10.20 -27.95 -6.60
C LYS A 133 -9.80 -27.95 -8.09
N TYR A 134 -8.74 -27.23 -8.44
CA TYR A 134 -8.35 -27.03 -9.82
C TYR A 134 -7.38 -28.11 -10.33
N ASN A 135 -7.68 -28.64 -11.51
CA ASN A 135 -6.80 -29.51 -12.27
C ASN A 135 -6.13 -28.68 -13.36
N VAL A 136 -4.80 -28.62 -13.33
CA VAL A 136 -4.01 -27.86 -14.29
C VAL A 136 -4.22 -28.40 -15.70
N ASN A 137 -4.64 -27.52 -16.61
CA ASN A 137 -4.94 -27.80 -18.01
C ASN A 137 -4.22 -26.81 -18.94
N THR A 138 -4.52 -26.88 -20.23
CA THR A 138 -4.11 -25.87 -21.23
C THR A 138 -4.96 -24.60 -21.08
N ASN A 139 -4.47 -23.44 -21.53
CA ASN A 139 -5.14 -22.14 -21.36
C ASN A 139 -5.14 -21.60 -19.92
N GLN A 140 -4.00 -21.74 -19.25
CA GLN A 140 -3.77 -21.35 -17.85
C GLN A 140 -3.90 -19.84 -17.62
N PHE A 141 -3.71 -19.05 -18.68
CA PHE A 141 -3.90 -17.60 -18.63
C PHE A 141 -5.32 -17.22 -18.21
N TYR A 142 -6.33 -17.74 -18.91
CA TYR A 142 -7.74 -17.41 -18.64
C TYR A 142 -8.36 -18.24 -17.50
N SER A 143 -7.79 -19.40 -17.16
CA SER A 143 -8.33 -20.25 -16.09
C SER A 143 -7.77 -19.92 -14.71
N ILE A 144 -6.47 -19.70 -14.53
CA ILE A 144 -5.85 -19.64 -13.19
C ILE A 144 -4.99 -18.39 -12.92
N SER A 145 -4.48 -17.70 -13.95
CA SER A 145 -3.43 -16.66 -13.75
C SER A 145 -3.89 -15.48 -12.89
N VAL A 146 -5.18 -15.15 -12.94
CA VAL A 146 -5.76 -14.06 -12.13
C VAL A 146 -5.80 -14.41 -10.65
N VAL A 147 -6.18 -15.65 -10.32
CA VAL A 147 -6.15 -16.17 -8.95
C VAL A 147 -4.71 -16.15 -8.41
N LEU A 148 -3.75 -16.60 -9.24
CA LEU A 148 -2.34 -16.61 -8.88
C LEU A 148 -1.75 -15.19 -8.73
N ASP A 149 -2.17 -14.21 -9.53
CA ASP A 149 -1.72 -12.81 -9.37
C ASP A 149 -2.21 -12.21 -8.05
N TYR A 150 -3.46 -12.47 -7.65
CA TYR A 150 -4.00 -12.05 -6.35
C TYR A 150 -3.29 -12.73 -5.18
N LEU A 151 -3.12 -14.06 -5.24
CA LEU A 151 -2.40 -14.82 -4.21
C LEU A 151 -0.97 -14.31 -4.03
N LYS A 152 -0.24 -14.16 -5.14
CA LYS A 152 1.11 -13.59 -5.17
C LYS A 152 1.14 -12.20 -4.56
N ASN A 153 0.26 -11.29 -4.99
CA ASN A 153 0.21 -9.92 -4.48
C ASN A 153 -0.04 -9.87 -2.96
N SER A 154 -0.98 -10.68 -2.45
CA SER A 154 -1.26 -10.76 -1.03
C SER A 154 -0.06 -11.29 -0.24
N LEU A 155 0.59 -12.36 -0.71
CA LEU A 155 1.77 -12.93 -0.06
C LEU A 155 2.97 -11.98 -0.07
N VAL A 156 3.25 -11.30 -1.20
CA VAL A 156 4.31 -10.29 -1.27
C VAL A 156 4.04 -9.16 -0.27
N THR A 157 2.79 -8.68 -0.22
CA THR A 157 2.39 -7.60 0.69
C THR A 157 2.53 -8.02 2.15
N LEU A 158 2.05 -9.21 2.53
CA LEU A 158 2.20 -9.75 3.88
C LEU A 158 3.67 -9.95 4.26
N PHE A 159 4.47 -10.51 3.36
CA PHE A 159 5.89 -10.73 3.62
C PHE A 159 6.64 -9.41 3.85
N ASN A 160 6.45 -8.43 2.97
CA ASN A 160 7.05 -7.10 3.10
C ASN A 160 6.59 -6.37 4.38
N SER A 161 5.40 -6.68 4.88
CA SER A 161 4.84 -6.12 6.12
C SER A 161 5.44 -6.81 7.36
N LEU A 162 5.58 -8.13 7.33
CA LEU A 162 6.22 -8.92 8.39
C LEU A 162 7.67 -8.47 8.66
N ILE A 163 8.41 -8.12 7.60
CA ILE A 163 9.81 -7.70 7.70
C ILE A 163 10.00 -6.19 7.82
N HIS A 164 8.95 -5.41 8.14
CA HIS A 164 9.03 -3.95 8.21
C HIS A 164 10.13 -3.44 9.17
N GLN A 165 10.34 -4.09 10.31
CA GLN A 165 11.41 -3.72 11.26
C GLN A 165 12.80 -4.00 10.69
N GLU A 166 12.96 -5.07 9.90
CA GLU A 166 14.23 -5.38 9.26
C GLU A 166 14.64 -4.24 8.31
N LYS A 167 13.68 -3.58 7.63
CA LYS A 167 13.93 -2.39 6.80
C LYS A 167 14.58 -1.24 7.58
N LEU A 168 14.35 -1.16 8.88
CA LEU A 168 14.90 -0.15 9.77
C LEU A 168 16.23 -0.59 10.42
N GLY A 169 16.73 -1.78 10.07
CA GLY A 169 17.93 -2.39 10.68
C GLY A 169 17.64 -3.14 11.99
N ASN A 170 16.38 -3.26 12.40
CA ASN A 170 15.98 -3.97 13.62
C ASN A 170 15.71 -5.44 13.30
N TYR A 171 16.78 -6.24 13.26
CA TYR A 171 16.69 -7.67 12.93
C TYR A 171 16.32 -8.52 14.15
N ASN A 172 15.29 -9.36 14.01
CA ASN A 172 14.85 -10.27 15.07
C ASN A 172 15.48 -11.67 14.92
N LEU A 173 16.81 -11.73 14.93
CA LEU A 173 17.57 -12.97 14.63
C LEU A 173 17.46 -14.03 15.74
N SER A 174 17.28 -13.60 16.98
CA SER A 174 17.21 -14.51 18.14
C SER A 174 15.83 -15.16 18.31
N ASN A 175 14.76 -14.57 17.76
CA ASN A 175 13.42 -15.12 17.89
C ASN A 175 13.20 -16.24 16.88
N LYS A 176 13.31 -17.49 17.35
CA LYS A 176 13.13 -18.70 16.54
C LYS A 176 11.77 -18.76 15.86
N ASN A 177 10.68 -18.37 16.54
CA ASN A 177 9.33 -18.40 15.98
C ASN A 177 9.20 -17.40 14.83
N TYR A 178 9.68 -16.17 15.02
CA TYR A 178 9.72 -15.17 13.96
C TYR A 178 10.51 -15.65 12.74
N GLN A 179 11.71 -16.22 12.95
CA GLN A 179 12.54 -16.72 11.85
C GLN A 179 11.88 -17.89 11.11
N LEU A 180 11.22 -18.80 11.82
CA LEU A 180 10.46 -19.90 11.22
C LEU A 180 9.28 -19.38 10.38
N THR A 181 8.47 -18.48 10.94
CA THR A 181 7.34 -17.85 10.24
C THR A 181 7.82 -17.09 9.00
N ARG A 182 8.88 -16.29 9.14
CA ARG A 182 9.51 -15.54 8.04
C ARG A 182 10.01 -16.46 6.93
N SER A 183 10.68 -17.57 7.29
CA SER A 183 11.22 -18.54 6.31
C SER A 183 10.10 -19.25 5.56
N LYS A 184 9.09 -19.77 6.26
CA LYS A 184 7.93 -20.45 5.63
C LYS A 184 7.12 -19.52 4.74
N LEU A 185 6.94 -18.25 5.15
CA LEU A 185 6.26 -17.26 4.31
C LEU A 185 7.06 -16.93 3.05
N LEU A 186 8.40 -16.85 3.14
CA LEU A 186 9.27 -16.64 1.99
C LEU A 186 9.21 -17.82 1.00
N GLU A 187 9.12 -19.05 1.50
CA GLU A 187 8.95 -20.25 0.67
C GLU A 187 7.63 -20.23 -0.10
N ALA A 188 6.51 -20.01 0.60
CA ALA A 188 5.19 -19.86 -0.01
C ALA A 188 5.14 -18.73 -1.04
N LEU A 189 5.77 -17.59 -0.71
CA LEU A 189 5.91 -16.46 -1.62
C LEU A 189 6.67 -16.86 -2.90
N GLN A 190 7.82 -17.53 -2.78
CA GLN A 190 8.60 -17.97 -3.94
C GLN A 190 7.80 -18.91 -4.85
N LEU A 191 7.06 -19.86 -4.28
CA LEU A 191 6.16 -20.76 -5.02
C LEU A 191 5.02 -20.00 -5.69
N SER A 192 4.46 -18.97 -5.04
CA SER A 192 3.37 -18.17 -5.60
C SER A 192 3.81 -17.32 -6.80
N VAL A 193 4.98 -16.68 -6.69
CA VAL A 193 5.60 -15.96 -7.82
C VAL A 193 5.86 -16.95 -8.94
N PHE A 194 6.43 -18.11 -8.62
CA PHE A 194 6.73 -19.12 -9.62
C PHE A 194 5.49 -19.59 -10.39
N ALA A 195 4.44 -19.97 -9.67
CA ALA A 195 3.21 -20.47 -10.26
C ALA A 195 2.56 -19.43 -11.17
N PHE A 196 2.51 -18.16 -10.76
CA PHE A 196 1.96 -17.08 -11.57
C PHE A 196 2.69 -16.91 -12.91
N TYR A 197 4.03 -16.86 -12.92
CA TYR A 197 4.76 -16.67 -14.18
C TYR A 197 4.73 -17.91 -15.08
N LEU A 198 4.66 -19.12 -14.49
CA LEU A 198 4.44 -20.35 -15.26
C LEU A 198 3.06 -20.40 -15.92
N SER A 199 2.01 -19.91 -15.26
CA SER A 199 0.67 -19.91 -15.85
C SER A 199 0.53 -18.93 -17.02
N LEU A 200 1.38 -17.90 -17.12
CA LEU A 200 1.46 -17.08 -18.33
C LEU A 200 2.01 -17.86 -19.53
N CYS A 201 2.85 -18.86 -19.27
CA CYS A 201 3.53 -19.66 -20.30
C CYS A 201 2.81 -20.99 -20.59
N ASP A 202 1.66 -21.27 -19.97
CA ASP A 202 1.04 -22.61 -19.98
C ASP A 202 2.00 -23.74 -19.52
N LYS A 203 2.95 -23.42 -18.62
CA LYS A 203 3.96 -24.35 -18.09
C LYS A 203 3.73 -24.73 -16.63
N LEU A 204 2.68 -24.22 -15.99
CA LEU A 204 2.31 -24.67 -14.65
C LEU A 204 1.99 -26.16 -14.73
N ASN A 205 2.39 -26.92 -13.72
CA ASN A 205 2.04 -28.33 -13.58
C ASN A 205 1.38 -28.59 -12.23
N GLN A 206 0.67 -29.71 -12.13
CA GLN A 206 -0.10 -30.05 -10.92
C GLN A 206 0.79 -30.18 -9.67
N LYS A 207 2.02 -30.66 -9.82
CA LYS A 207 2.96 -30.83 -8.70
C LYS A 207 3.28 -29.49 -8.03
N ILE A 208 3.65 -28.48 -8.82
CA ILE A 208 3.96 -27.13 -8.32
C ILE A 208 2.72 -26.51 -7.67
N LEU A 209 1.53 -26.72 -8.24
CA LEU A 209 0.30 -26.22 -7.67
C LEU A 209 0.01 -26.85 -6.28
N ILE A 210 0.18 -28.16 -6.15
CA ILE A 210 0.01 -28.88 -4.88
C ILE A 210 1.03 -28.39 -3.83
N GLU A 211 2.29 -28.21 -4.24
CA GLU A 211 3.36 -27.69 -3.37
C GLU A 211 3.07 -26.26 -2.88
N LEU A 212 2.60 -25.39 -3.77
CA LEU A 212 2.16 -24.03 -3.41
C LEU A 212 1.03 -24.08 -2.37
N VAL A 213 -0.02 -24.85 -2.65
CA VAL A 213 -1.17 -24.96 -1.74
C VAL A 213 -0.78 -25.54 -0.38
N SER A 214 0.10 -26.53 -0.34
CA SER A 214 0.55 -27.16 0.92
C SER A 214 1.48 -26.27 1.73
N SER A 215 2.26 -25.40 1.07
CA SER A 215 3.17 -24.46 1.75
C SER A 215 2.43 -23.39 2.56
N ILE A 216 1.16 -23.08 2.24
CA ILE A 216 0.37 -22.03 2.88
C ILE A 216 -0.63 -22.66 3.85
N THR A 217 -0.22 -22.75 5.12
CA THR A 217 -1.04 -23.34 6.19
C THR A 217 -1.81 -22.28 6.99
N PRO A 218 -2.97 -22.62 7.59
CA PRO A 218 -3.69 -21.71 8.49
C PRO A 218 -2.80 -21.17 9.62
N ASN A 219 -1.99 -22.05 10.25
CA ASN A 219 -1.08 -21.66 11.33
C ASN A 219 -0.02 -20.65 10.86
N LEU A 220 0.45 -20.75 9.61
CA LEU A 220 1.37 -19.76 9.03
C LEU A 220 0.68 -18.39 8.93
N LEU A 221 -0.52 -18.34 8.35
CA LEU A 221 -1.27 -17.09 8.19
C LEU A 221 -1.62 -16.46 9.53
N GLU A 222 -2.04 -17.27 10.51
CA GLU A 222 -2.32 -16.82 11.87
C GLU A 222 -1.07 -16.24 12.54
N SER A 223 0.08 -16.92 12.43
CA SER A 223 1.35 -16.42 13.00
C SER A 223 1.76 -15.07 12.41
N VAL A 224 1.61 -14.91 11.09
CA VAL A 224 1.89 -13.64 10.40
C VAL A 224 0.91 -12.55 10.86
N SER A 225 -0.37 -12.88 10.92
CA SER A 225 -1.44 -11.96 11.32
C SER A 225 -1.23 -11.45 12.75
N ASN A 226 -1.02 -12.37 13.70
CA ASN A 226 -0.79 -12.04 15.10
C ASN A 226 0.46 -11.19 15.30
N LYS A 227 1.54 -11.46 14.56
CA LYS A 227 2.75 -10.64 14.61
C LYS A 227 2.49 -9.20 14.14
N ILE A 228 1.82 -9.02 12.99
CA ILE A 228 1.50 -7.68 12.47
C ILE A 228 0.53 -6.94 13.40
N LYS A 229 -0.48 -7.62 13.93
CA LYS A 229 -1.44 -7.04 14.90
C LYS A 229 -0.72 -6.60 16.18
N SER A 230 0.14 -7.44 16.74
CA SER A 230 0.96 -7.10 17.91
C SER A 230 1.91 -5.91 17.65
N ASP A 231 2.53 -5.84 16.48
CA ASP A 231 3.39 -4.70 16.12
C ASP A 231 2.58 -3.40 15.92
N PHE A 232 1.32 -3.50 15.48
CA PHE A 232 0.40 -2.37 15.37
C PHE A 232 -0.09 -1.89 16.73
N GLU A 233 -0.46 -2.81 17.62
CA GLU A 233 -0.88 -2.51 19.00
C GLU A 233 0.23 -1.88 19.84
N SER A 234 1.49 -2.27 19.57
CA SER A 234 2.67 -1.68 20.20
C SER A 234 3.16 -0.38 19.52
N PHE A 235 2.40 0.15 18.55
CA PHE A 235 2.70 1.38 17.81
C PHE A 235 4.02 1.36 17.00
N VAL A 236 4.61 0.18 16.77
CA VAL A 236 5.80 0.03 15.92
C VAL A 236 5.44 -0.16 14.44
N PHE A 237 4.19 -0.57 14.17
CA PHE A 237 3.63 -0.73 12.83
C PHE A 237 2.55 0.31 12.54
N SER A 238 2.47 0.79 11.30
CA SER A 238 1.42 1.71 10.85
C SER A 238 0.87 1.30 9.48
N SER A 239 -0.19 1.96 9.01
CA SER A 239 -0.73 1.72 7.66
C SER A 239 0.31 1.89 6.55
N LYS A 240 1.35 2.72 6.77
CA LYS A 240 2.46 2.89 5.82
C LYS A 240 3.42 1.69 5.78
N SER A 241 3.43 0.88 6.84
CA SER A 241 4.27 -0.32 6.93
C SER A 241 3.73 -1.48 6.07
N LEU A 242 2.46 -1.42 5.64
CA LEU A 242 1.89 -2.32 4.63
C LEU A 242 2.43 -1.93 3.24
N THR A 243 3.46 -2.64 2.79
CA THR A 243 4.15 -2.29 1.54
C THR A 243 3.86 -3.30 0.43
N ARG A 244 3.24 -2.83 -0.66
CA ARG A 244 3.01 -3.61 -1.88
C ARG A 244 4.29 -3.68 -2.76
N PRO A 245 4.36 -4.59 -3.75
CA PRO A 245 5.43 -4.54 -4.75
C PRO A 245 5.43 -3.21 -5.52
N GLU A 246 6.59 -2.58 -5.72
CA GLU A 246 6.74 -1.25 -6.37
C GLU A 246 6.69 -1.34 -7.92
N ALA A 247 7.47 -2.24 -8.54
CA ALA A 247 7.32 -2.59 -9.96
C ALA A 247 6.35 -3.75 -10.15
N SER A 248 5.28 -3.50 -10.92
CA SER A 248 4.12 -4.38 -10.97
C SER A 248 3.86 -5.01 -12.34
N HIS A 249 4.60 -4.63 -13.39
CA HIS A 249 4.28 -5.07 -14.74
C HIS A 249 4.90 -6.45 -15.04
N PRO A 250 4.10 -7.54 -15.16
CA PRO A 250 4.63 -8.89 -15.28
C PRO A 250 5.56 -9.05 -16.49
N LEU A 251 5.19 -8.50 -17.64
CA LEU A 251 6.02 -8.60 -18.85
C LEU A 251 7.38 -7.90 -18.74
N ILE A 252 7.48 -6.79 -17.99
CA ILE A 252 8.75 -6.08 -17.79
C ILE A 252 9.67 -6.91 -16.91
N LEU A 253 9.13 -7.41 -15.78
CA LEU A 253 9.84 -8.27 -14.83
C LEU A 253 10.30 -9.58 -15.49
N PHE A 254 9.42 -10.22 -16.27
CA PHE A 254 9.74 -11.46 -16.96
C PHE A 254 10.81 -11.27 -18.04
N SER A 255 10.69 -10.21 -18.84
CA SER A 255 11.70 -9.85 -19.84
C SER A 255 13.06 -9.60 -19.19
N TYR A 256 13.07 -8.92 -18.04
CA TYR A 256 14.29 -8.66 -17.28
C TYR A 256 14.96 -9.96 -16.82
N ALA A 257 14.18 -10.84 -16.19
CA ALA A 257 14.69 -12.11 -15.67
C ALA A 257 15.24 -13.00 -16.80
N ILE A 258 14.56 -13.08 -17.95
CA ILE A 258 15.05 -13.83 -19.13
C ILE A 258 16.39 -13.26 -19.62
N ASN A 259 16.50 -11.94 -19.76
CA ASN A 259 17.72 -11.29 -20.23
C ASN A 259 18.90 -11.51 -19.30
N ILE A 260 18.69 -11.36 -17.99
CA ILE A 260 19.75 -11.54 -16.99
C ILE A 260 20.22 -12.98 -16.93
N CYS A 261 19.29 -13.95 -16.87
CA CYS A 261 19.64 -15.37 -16.83
C CYS A 261 20.30 -15.82 -18.14
N SER A 262 19.83 -15.35 -19.30
CA SER A 262 20.47 -15.64 -20.59
C SER A 262 21.89 -15.07 -20.67
N LYS A 263 22.15 -13.90 -20.07
CA LYS A 263 23.46 -13.25 -20.15
C LYS A 263 24.51 -13.92 -19.28
N TYR A 264 24.14 -14.30 -18.06
CA TYR A 264 25.08 -14.76 -17.05
C TYR A 264 25.09 -16.28 -16.87
N GLY A 265 24.13 -17.00 -17.44
CA GLY A 265 23.98 -18.44 -17.24
C GLY A 265 23.75 -18.72 -15.77
N LYS A 266 24.76 -19.27 -15.09
CA LYS A 266 24.68 -19.61 -13.66
C LYS A 266 24.87 -18.39 -12.77
N ILE A 267 23.82 -18.03 -12.04
CA ILE A 267 23.84 -17.04 -10.95
C ILE A 267 23.81 -17.81 -9.63
N ASP A 268 24.72 -17.54 -8.71
CA ASP A 268 24.80 -18.27 -7.43
C ASP A 268 23.99 -17.57 -6.32
N PHE A 269 23.99 -16.23 -6.34
CA PHE A 269 23.29 -15.42 -5.34
C PHE A 269 22.47 -14.30 -5.99
N VAL A 270 21.29 -14.05 -5.44
CA VAL A 270 20.51 -12.85 -5.71
C VAL A 270 20.33 -12.09 -4.39
N PHE A 271 20.79 -10.84 -4.38
CA PHE A 271 20.69 -9.90 -3.27
C PHE A 271 19.60 -8.88 -3.60
N GLY A 272 18.42 -9.11 -3.05
CA GLY A 272 17.29 -8.20 -3.20
C GLY A 272 17.21 -7.19 -2.05
N LEU A 273 16.64 -6.03 -2.33
CA LEU A 273 16.14 -5.08 -1.34
C LEU A 273 14.69 -5.43 -0.96
N PRO A 274 14.36 -5.53 0.34
CA PRO A 274 12.99 -5.67 0.82
C PRO A 274 12.05 -4.62 0.22
N SER A 275 10.84 -5.05 -0.16
CA SER A 275 9.76 -4.24 -0.77
C SER A 275 9.92 -3.90 -2.25
N GLY A 276 11.05 -3.32 -2.67
CA GLY A 276 11.27 -2.96 -4.08
C GLY A 276 11.51 -4.17 -4.97
N SER A 277 12.35 -5.12 -4.51
CA SER A 277 12.88 -6.19 -5.36
C SER A 277 12.33 -7.60 -5.06
N THR A 278 11.39 -7.73 -4.11
CA THR A 278 10.96 -9.03 -3.57
C THR A 278 10.46 -9.97 -4.69
N GLU A 279 9.57 -9.49 -5.55
CA GLU A 279 9.01 -10.29 -6.67
C GLU A 279 10.08 -10.63 -7.72
N ILE A 280 10.86 -9.63 -8.16
CA ILE A 280 11.87 -9.87 -9.20
C ILE A 280 12.96 -10.84 -8.74
N SER A 281 13.35 -10.77 -7.48
CA SER A 281 14.37 -11.65 -6.92
C SER A 281 13.90 -13.10 -6.89
N CYS A 282 12.62 -13.34 -6.56
CA CYS A 282 12.00 -14.66 -6.66
C CYS A 282 11.91 -15.11 -8.14
N LEU A 283 11.52 -14.21 -9.04
CA LEU A 283 11.36 -14.53 -10.46
C LEU A 283 12.67 -14.93 -11.14
N ILE A 284 13.79 -14.27 -10.81
CA ILE A 284 15.11 -14.63 -11.36
C ILE A 284 15.49 -16.07 -11.00
N ASN A 285 15.24 -16.49 -9.75
CA ASN A 285 15.45 -17.88 -9.33
C ASN A 285 14.66 -18.85 -10.22
N GLN A 286 13.39 -18.53 -10.47
CA GLN A 286 12.51 -19.39 -11.25
C GLN A 286 12.86 -19.43 -12.73
N VAL A 287 13.19 -18.29 -13.33
CA VAL A 287 13.64 -18.23 -14.72
C VAL A 287 14.93 -19.03 -14.89
N SER A 288 15.90 -18.83 -13.99
CA SER A 288 17.16 -19.56 -14.01
C SER A 288 16.95 -21.09 -13.93
N LYS A 289 16.15 -21.56 -12.97
CA LYS A 289 15.93 -22.99 -12.73
C LYS A 289 15.16 -23.67 -13.85
N ASN A 290 14.05 -23.08 -14.31
CA ASN A 290 13.08 -23.79 -15.13
C ASN A 290 13.20 -23.52 -16.63
N PHE A 291 13.84 -22.42 -17.01
CA PHE A 291 14.00 -22.05 -18.42
C PHE A 291 15.44 -22.24 -18.90
N PHE A 292 16.41 -22.10 -18.00
CA PHE A 292 17.84 -22.30 -18.30
C PHE A 292 18.42 -23.58 -17.67
N ASN A 293 17.62 -24.38 -16.96
CA ASN A 293 18.04 -25.62 -16.28
C ASN A 293 19.24 -25.43 -15.34
N ASN A 294 19.34 -24.26 -14.71
CA ASN A 294 20.41 -23.96 -13.76
C ASN A 294 20.08 -24.45 -12.35
N PRO A 295 21.08 -24.58 -11.47
CA PRO A 295 20.86 -24.82 -10.05
C PRO A 295 20.03 -23.70 -9.41
N GLU A 296 19.41 -24.02 -8.27
CA GLU A 296 18.70 -23.05 -7.46
C GLU A 296 19.63 -21.93 -6.98
N ILE A 297 19.12 -20.70 -7.05
CA ILE A 297 19.82 -19.49 -6.64
C ILE A 297 19.59 -19.24 -5.15
N ARG A 298 20.64 -18.89 -4.42
CA ARG A 298 20.50 -18.44 -3.03
C ARG A 298 19.95 -17.02 -2.99
N LEU A 299 18.68 -16.89 -2.62
CA LEU A 299 17.98 -15.61 -2.48
C LEU A 299 18.24 -15.00 -1.09
N LEU A 300 18.79 -13.78 -1.06
CA LEU A 300 19.07 -13.03 0.15
C LEU A 300 18.43 -11.64 0.06
N LEU A 301 17.36 -11.42 0.84
CA LEU A 301 16.72 -10.10 0.95
C LEU A 301 17.41 -9.31 2.07
N ILE A 302 18.24 -8.33 1.70
CA ILE A 302 19.04 -7.54 2.64
C ILE A 302 18.41 -6.15 2.77
N PRO A 303 17.93 -5.75 3.96
CA PRO A 303 17.39 -4.42 4.15
C PRO A 303 18.52 -3.40 4.29
N VAL A 304 18.80 -2.69 3.20
CA VAL A 304 19.69 -1.53 3.19
C VAL A 304 18.82 -0.29 3.06
N SER A 305 18.36 0.30 4.17
CA SER A 305 17.60 1.55 4.09
C SER A 305 18.49 2.78 4.23
N ILE A 306 18.32 3.71 3.30
CA ILE A 306 18.78 5.11 3.41
C ILE A 306 17.58 6.08 3.34
N HIS A 307 16.48 5.66 2.71
CA HIS A 307 15.38 6.55 2.32
C HIS A 307 14.02 6.17 2.92
N SER A 308 13.83 4.96 3.46
CA SER A 308 12.58 4.56 4.13
C SER A 308 12.33 5.30 5.46
N ILE A 309 13.30 6.11 5.90
CA ILE A 309 13.31 6.82 7.19
C ILE A 309 12.68 8.23 7.08
N LYS A 310 12.39 8.75 5.87
CA LYS A 310 11.85 10.12 5.73
C LYS A 310 10.37 10.27 6.09
N ASP A 311 9.59 9.19 6.12
CA ASP A 311 8.12 9.24 6.26
C ASP A 311 7.54 8.67 7.56
N ILE A 312 8.40 8.17 8.44
CA ILE A 312 8.06 7.77 9.81
C ILE A 312 8.60 8.88 10.70
N GLY A 313 7.72 9.82 11.09
CA GLY A 313 8.05 10.76 12.17
C GLY A 313 8.42 9.96 13.41
N GLU A 314 9.44 10.43 14.13
CA GLU A 314 9.92 9.88 15.40
C GLU A 314 10.73 8.56 15.36
N VAL A 315 11.71 8.45 14.47
CA VAL A 315 12.97 7.76 14.79
C VAL A 315 14.14 8.57 14.23
N GLN A 316 14.23 9.83 14.62
CA GLN A 316 15.49 10.56 14.46
C GLN A 316 16.38 10.21 15.66
N GLU A 317 17.60 9.77 15.35
CA GLU A 317 18.78 9.60 16.22
C GLU A 317 19.12 8.22 16.81
N LYS A 318 18.19 7.26 17.00
CA LYS A 318 18.57 5.95 17.60
C LYS A 318 18.95 4.82 16.63
N SER A 319 18.73 4.94 15.32
CA SER A 319 18.91 3.84 14.36
C SER A 319 20.11 4.00 13.40
N LYS A 320 21.26 4.50 13.89
CA LYS A 320 22.56 4.32 13.21
C LYS A 320 23.19 2.95 13.57
N GLN A 321 22.42 1.88 13.62
CA GLN A 321 23.03 0.55 13.68
C GLN A 321 23.63 0.24 12.30
N HIS A 322 24.96 0.13 12.23
CA HIS A 322 25.64 -0.37 11.04
C HIS A 322 25.14 -1.79 10.75
N ILE A 323 24.63 -2.03 9.54
CA ILE A 323 24.25 -3.36 9.07
C ILE A 323 25.48 -4.26 9.15
N ASN A 324 25.46 -5.24 10.05
CA ASN A 324 26.53 -6.21 10.19
C ASN A 324 26.07 -7.53 9.57
N LEU A 325 26.48 -7.78 8.32
CA LEU A 325 26.14 -9.00 7.60
C LEU A 325 26.65 -10.26 8.31
N ASN A 326 27.72 -10.21 9.11
CA ASN A 326 28.20 -11.36 9.89
C ASN A 326 27.21 -11.85 10.94
N ARG A 327 26.28 -10.99 11.39
CA ARG A 327 25.20 -11.42 12.30
C ARG A 327 24.08 -12.13 11.55
N ILE A 328 23.88 -11.80 10.27
CA ILE A 328 22.74 -12.26 9.46
C ILE A 328 23.12 -13.48 8.63
N PHE A 329 24.36 -13.53 8.14
CA PHE A 329 24.89 -14.58 7.29
C PHE A 329 26.29 -14.98 7.78
N PRO A 330 26.60 -16.29 7.87
CA PRO A 330 27.98 -16.72 8.05
C PRO A 330 28.85 -16.20 6.89
N THR A 331 30.11 -15.88 7.16
CA THR A 331 31.07 -15.43 6.13
C THR A 331 31.21 -16.50 5.06
N PHE A 332 31.02 -16.13 3.79
CA PHE A 332 31.05 -17.06 2.67
C PHE A 332 32.29 -16.81 1.82
N ILE A 333 33.14 -17.82 1.69
CA ILE A 333 34.32 -17.80 0.81
C ILE A 333 33.96 -18.57 -0.45
N CYS A 334 33.90 -17.88 -1.59
CA CYS A 334 33.71 -18.57 -2.86
C CYS A 334 35.03 -19.25 -3.28
N ALA A 335 35.10 -20.58 -3.13
CA ALA A 335 36.26 -21.37 -3.54
C ALA A 335 36.43 -21.47 -5.08
N LYS A 336 35.45 -21.04 -5.87
CA LYS A 336 35.46 -21.12 -7.35
C LYS A 336 35.71 -19.74 -7.96
N SER A 337 36.57 -19.66 -8.96
CA SER A 337 36.93 -18.40 -9.66
C SER A 337 35.81 -17.73 -10.48
N LYS A 338 34.53 -18.13 -10.31
CA LYS A 338 33.39 -17.67 -11.12
C LYS A 338 32.04 -17.59 -10.37
N CYS A 339 31.99 -17.43 -9.03
CA CYS A 339 30.68 -17.19 -8.39
C CYS A 339 30.10 -15.83 -8.83
N ILE A 340 28.82 -15.81 -9.20
CA ILE A 340 28.11 -14.58 -9.59
C ILE A 340 27.08 -14.20 -8.52
N GLY A 341 27.17 -12.97 -8.04
CA GLY A 341 26.22 -12.35 -7.13
C GLY A 341 25.48 -11.20 -7.79
N LEU A 342 24.16 -11.27 -7.86
CA LEU A 342 23.33 -10.25 -8.50
C LEU A 342 22.63 -9.38 -7.46
N VAL A 343 23.01 -8.11 -7.36
CA VAL A 343 22.25 -7.10 -6.62
C VAL A 343 21.19 -6.52 -7.55
N VAL A 344 19.91 -6.68 -7.17
CA VAL A 344 18.76 -6.28 -7.99
C VAL A 344 17.78 -5.42 -7.22
N ASP A 345 17.22 -4.43 -7.91
CA ASP A 345 16.08 -3.64 -7.45
C ASP A 345 15.13 -3.35 -8.61
N ASP A 346 13.92 -2.90 -8.30
CA ASP A 346 12.96 -2.52 -9.32
C ASP A 346 13.41 -1.25 -10.06
N ASN A 347 13.82 -0.22 -9.33
CA ASN A 347 14.34 1.03 -9.86
C ASN A 347 15.36 1.63 -8.89
N SER A 348 16.24 2.51 -9.37
CA SER A 348 17.11 3.27 -8.47
C SER A 348 17.30 4.69 -8.91
N ALA A 349 16.78 5.59 -8.07
CA ALA A 349 16.71 7.01 -8.37
C ALA A 349 18.03 7.76 -8.06
N SER A 350 18.81 7.33 -7.06
CA SER A 350 20.10 7.97 -6.68
C SER A 350 21.30 7.02 -6.76
N GLY A 351 21.08 5.72 -6.98
CA GLY A 351 22.14 4.70 -6.95
C GLY A 351 22.68 4.36 -5.56
N ARG A 352 22.52 5.24 -4.56
CA ARG A 352 23.11 5.09 -3.21
C ARG A 352 22.73 3.77 -2.52
N THR A 353 21.48 3.35 -2.62
CA THR A 353 21.01 2.10 -1.99
C THR A 353 21.71 0.88 -2.59
N ILE A 354 21.79 0.83 -3.92
CA ILE A 354 22.48 -0.23 -4.67
C ILE A 354 23.97 -0.22 -4.39
N GLU A 355 24.59 0.97 -4.33
CA GLU A 355 26.01 1.13 -4.03
C GLU A 355 26.33 0.64 -2.62
N LYS A 356 25.55 1.04 -1.61
CA LYS A 356 25.72 0.53 -0.23
C LYS A 356 25.55 -0.99 -0.18
N MET A 357 24.55 -1.54 -0.86
CA MET A 357 24.39 -2.99 -0.97
C MET A 357 25.60 -3.65 -1.62
N SER A 358 26.07 -3.12 -2.74
CA SER A 358 27.23 -3.64 -3.47
C SER A 358 28.47 -3.70 -2.59
N THR A 359 28.75 -2.63 -1.86
CA THR A 359 29.88 -2.54 -0.93
C THR A 359 29.73 -3.53 0.21
N LEU A 360 28.55 -3.63 0.83
CA LEU A 360 28.27 -4.61 1.89
C LEU A 360 28.52 -6.04 1.40
N VAL A 361 27.98 -6.40 0.24
CA VAL A 361 28.12 -7.74 -0.34
C VAL A 361 29.58 -8.04 -0.70
N LYS A 362 30.29 -7.11 -1.35
CA LYS A 362 31.72 -7.31 -1.71
C LYS A 362 32.60 -7.51 -0.49
N ASN A 363 32.33 -6.80 0.60
CA ASN A 363 33.10 -6.92 1.84
C ASN A 363 32.82 -8.24 2.57
N HIS A 364 31.60 -8.78 2.46
CA HIS A 364 31.20 -10.01 3.18
C HIS A 364 31.45 -11.30 2.38
N PHE A 365 31.30 -11.25 1.05
CA PHE A 365 31.41 -12.41 0.16
C PHE A 365 32.71 -12.35 -0.66
N ILE A 366 33.76 -12.95 -0.12
CA ILE A 366 35.10 -12.93 -0.74
C ILE A 366 35.11 -13.78 -2.01
N GLY A 367 35.66 -13.23 -3.10
CA GLY A 367 35.77 -13.89 -4.41
C GLY A 367 34.49 -13.86 -5.25
N LEU A 368 33.43 -13.18 -4.79
CA LEU A 368 32.16 -13.07 -5.51
C LEU A 368 32.20 -11.95 -6.56
N LYS A 369 31.86 -12.27 -7.82
CA LYS A 369 31.65 -11.25 -8.85
C LYS A 369 30.27 -10.61 -8.66
N VAL A 370 30.26 -9.41 -8.08
CA VAL A 370 29.03 -8.65 -7.80
C VAL A 370 28.60 -7.84 -9.02
N ILE A 371 27.34 -8.02 -9.43
CA ILE A 371 26.70 -7.36 -10.56
C ILE A 371 25.52 -6.57 -10.03
N CYS A 372 25.45 -5.27 -10.33
CA CYS A 372 24.39 -4.39 -9.85
C CYS A 372 23.54 -3.92 -11.02
N THR A 373 22.23 -4.02 -10.90
CA THR A 373 21.30 -3.74 -11.99
C THR A 373 19.89 -3.47 -11.47
N VAL A 374 19.09 -2.76 -12.25
CA VAL A 374 17.68 -2.47 -11.94
C VAL A 374 16.76 -2.82 -13.10
N VAL A 375 15.51 -3.15 -12.80
CA VAL A 375 14.50 -3.53 -13.79
C VAL A 375 14.11 -2.35 -14.69
N GLU A 376 13.79 -1.21 -14.08
CA GLU A 376 13.31 0.00 -14.74
C GLU A 376 14.34 1.14 -14.64
N ALA A 377 14.63 1.79 -15.77
CA ALA A 377 15.54 2.92 -15.84
C ALA A 377 14.84 4.25 -15.53
N ASP A 378 15.37 5.04 -14.58
CA ASP A 378 14.90 6.40 -14.27
C ASP A 378 15.63 7.44 -15.14
N LEU A 379 15.07 7.72 -16.33
CA LEU A 379 15.71 8.60 -17.31
C LEU A 379 15.69 10.10 -16.93
N ARG A 380 14.72 10.55 -16.12
CA ARG A 380 14.60 12.00 -15.81
C ARG A 380 15.68 12.44 -14.83
N ARG A 381 15.97 11.63 -13.81
CA ARG A 381 17.01 11.99 -12.84
C ARG A 381 18.39 12.05 -13.47
N ILE A 382 18.67 11.21 -14.47
CA ILE A 382 19.89 11.27 -15.28
C ILE A 382 20.01 12.61 -16.02
N ALA A 383 18.93 13.08 -16.64
CA ALA A 383 18.93 14.31 -17.44
C ALA A 383 19.14 15.60 -16.63
N MET A 384 18.79 15.62 -15.34
CA MET A 384 18.81 16.84 -14.51
C MET A 384 20.21 17.34 -14.15
N ASN A 385 21.17 16.45 -13.87
CA ASN A 385 22.49 16.86 -13.39
C ASN A 385 23.49 17.14 -14.52
N LEU A 386 23.11 16.90 -15.77
CA LEU A 386 23.85 17.39 -16.92
C LEU A 386 23.57 18.88 -17.21
N LYS A 387 22.46 19.41 -16.66
CA LYS A 387 22.10 20.84 -16.75
C LYS A 387 22.54 21.65 -15.53
N LEU A 388 22.69 21.01 -14.37
CA LEU A 388 23.18 21.63 -13.15
C LEU A 388 24.65 21.23 -13.00
N ASN A 389 25.59 22.14 -13.23
CA ASN A 389 27.03 21.94 -12.97
C ASN A 389 27.33 21.82 -11.45
N ASP A 390 26.45 21.16 -10.68
CA ASP A 390 26.55 21.00 -9.24
C ASP A 390 27.10 19.61 -8.91
N GLU A 391 28.35 19.56 -8.47
CA GLU A 391 29.12 18.36 -8.10
C GLU A 391 28.55 17.55 -6.91
N LYS A 392 27.30 17.76 -6.45
CA LYS A 392 26.87 17.27 -5.12
C LYS A 392 25.55 16.48 -5.05
N LYS A 393 24.88 16.14 -6.16
CA LYS A 393 23.71 15.23 -6.12
C LYS A 393 24.05 13.85 -6.70
N PRO A 394 23.91 12.76 -5.92
CA PRO A 394 24.20 11.41 -6.41
C PRO A 394 23.07 10.91 -7.29
N ILE A 395 23.44 10.51 -8.50
CA ILE A 395 22.60 9.85 -9.48
C ILE A 395 23.18 8.47 -9.75
N SER A 396 22.30 7.52 -10.08
CA SER A 396 22.68 6.20 -10.53
C SER A 396 23.50 6.27 -11.82
N HIS A 397 24.69 5.67 -11.81
CA HIS A 397 25.55 5.59 -12.98
C HIS A 397 24.86 4.82 -14.13
N PRO A 398 24.96 5.25 -15.41
CA PRO A 398 24.26 4.61 -16.53
C PRO A 398 24.50 3.11 -16.70
N SER A 399 25.64 2.60 -16.21
CA SER A 399 25.93 1.15 -16.19
C SER A 399 24.92 0.33 -15.38
N LEU A 400 24.21 0.95 -14.42
CA LEU A 400 23.15 0.31 -13.65
C LEU A 400 21.94 -0.07 -14.52
N PHE A 401 21.70 0.67 -15.60
CA PHE A 401 20.57 0.47 -16.51
C PHE A 401 20.87 -0.46 -17.68
N LYS A 402 22.07 -1.04 -17.71
CA LYS A 402 22.55 -1.86 -18.83
C LYS A 402 21.58 -3.00 -19.20
N TYR A 403 20.93 -3.58 -18.19
CA TYR A 403 20.02 -4.72 -18.36
C TYR A 403 18.55 -4.36 -18.11
N SER A 404 18.24 -3.08 -17.90
CA SER A 404 16.87 -2.65 -17.70
C SER A 404 16.02 -2.97 -18.92
N THR A 405 14.80 -3.43 -18.68
CA THR A 405 13.79 -3.79 -19.70
C THR A 405 12.57 -2.89 -19.62
N GLY A 406 12.52 -1.98 -18.66
CA GLY A 406 11.50 -0.94 -18.56
C GLY A 406 12.12 0.45 -18.41
N ILE A 407 11.33 1.46 -18.73
CA ILE A 407 11.60 2.85 -18.37
C ILE A 407 10.62 3.20 -17.26
N LEU A 408 11.13 3.68 -16.13
CA LEU A 408 10.29 4.06 -15.00
C LEU A 408 9.41 5.26 -15.42
N PRO A 409 8.08 5.10 -15.49
CA PRO A 409 7.20 6.16 -15.93
C PRO A 409 6.90 7.12 -14.78
N ILE A 410 7.42 8.34 -14.86
CA ILE A 410 7.36 9.33 -13.77
C ILE A 410 6.84 10.69 -14.23
N SER A 411 6.25 11.43 -13.28
CA SER A 411 5.64 12.75 -13.48
C SER A 411 6.57 13.78 -14.12
N GLN A 412 5.98 14.80 -14.73
CA GLN A 412 6.73 15.95 -15.22
C GLN A 412 7.37 16.77 -14.10
N ILE A 413 6.65 16.90 -12.99
CA ILE A 413 7.07 17.63 -11.79
C ILE A 413 8.18 16.86 -11.09
N ILE A 414 9.20 17.60 -10.67
CA ILE A 414 10.48 17.10 -10.15
C ILE A 414 10.39 16.72 -8.67
N SER A 415 9.62 17.49 -7.91
CA SER A 415 9.40 17.31 -6.49
C SER A 415 7.99 17.80 -6.13
N PRO A 416 7.12 16.93 -5.58
CA PRO A 416 7.36 15.49 -5.41
C PRO A 416 7.47 14.79 -6.78
N LYS A 417 8.34 13.79 -6.88
CA LYS A 417 8.37 12.85 -8.02
C LYS A 417 7.23 11.86 -7.80
N PHE A 418 6.35 11.69 -8.78
CA PHE A 418 5.27 10.69 -8.71
C PHE A 418 5.50 9.57 -9.73
N ASP A 419 5.33 8.32 -9.30
CA ASP A 419 5.22 7.17 -10.21
C ASP A 419 3.84 7.21 -10.89
N LEU A 420 3.83 7.20 -12.22
CA LEU A 420 2.58 7.24 -12.99
C LEU A 420 1.72 5.99 -12.80
N LYS A 421 2.32 4.82 -12.49
CA LYS A 421 1.60 3.59 -12.15
C LYS A 421 0.83 3.76 -10.84
N GLU A 422 1.48 4.34 -9.82
CA GLU A 422 0.84 4.65 -8.53
C GLU A 422 -0.29 5.67 -8.71
N LEU A 423 -0.09 6.70 -9.52
CA LEU A 423 -1.15 7.67 -9.85
C LEU A 423 -2.33 7.00 -10.57
N GLN A 424 -2.08 6.04 -11.46
CA GLN A 424 -3.17 5.31 -12.11
C GLN A 424 -3.97 4.47 -11.10
N GLU A 425 -3.29 3.75 -10.19
CA GLU A 425 -3.95 2.98 -9.14
C GLU A 425 -4.76 3.87 -8.18
N ARG A 426 -4.20 5.03 -7.79
CA ARG A 426 -4.92 6.04 -7.02
C ARG A 426 -6.17 6.52 -7.76
N ARG A 427 -6.08 6.78 -9.07
CA ARG A 427 -7.25 7.16 -9.89
C ARG A 427 -8.30 6.06 -9.96
N LEU A 428 -7.89 4.79 -10.05
CA LEU A 428 -8.82 3.66 -10.01
C LEU A 428 -9.55 3.59 -8.66
N LEU A 429 -8.84 3.80 -7.55
CA LEU A 429 -9.45 3.89 -6.22
C LEU A 429 -10.40 5.10 -6.10
N TYR A 430 -9.99 6.27 -6.58
CA TYR A 430 -10.85 7.45 -6.65
C TYR A 430 -12.14 7.16 -7.42
N GLN A 431 -12.04 6.56 -8.61
CA GLN A 431 -13.20 6.21 -9.42
C GLN A 431 -14.07 5.15 -8.74
N TYR A 432 -13.47 4.18 -8.04
CA TYR A 432 -14.21 3.20 -7.26
C TYR A 432 -15.10 3.85 -6.20
N TYR A 433 -14.56 4.76 -5.37
CA TYR A 433 -15.36 5.45 -4.36
C TYR A 433 -16.38 6.41 -4.96
N LYS A 434 -16.02 7.13 -6.03
CA LYS A 434 -16.92 8.06 -6.72
C LYS A 434 -18.13 7.37 -7.34
N ASN A 435 -17.95 6.16 -7.86
CA ASN A 435 -19.01 5.41 -8.54
C ASN A 435 -19.79 4.49 -7.59
N LYS A 436 -19.40 4.39 -6.32
CA LYS A 436 -20.07 3.56 -5.33
C LYS A 436 -21.43 4.16 -4.99
N THR A 437 -22.46 3.32 -4.95
CA THR A 437 -23.80 3.75 -4.58
C THR A 437 -23.85 4.08 -3.09
N SER A 438 -24.69 5.04 -2.73
CA SER A 438 -25.01 5.42 -1.35
C SER A 438 -26.52 5.37 -1.16
N GLN A 439 -26.95 4.95 0.02
CA GLN A 439 -28.35 4.92 0.44
C GLN A 439 -28.71 6.16 1.24
N THR A 440 -27.75 6.71 1.98
CA THR A 440 -27.96 7.91 2.82
C THR A 440 -27.07 9.07 2.38
N LEU A 441 -27.45 10.28 2.78
CA LEU A 441 -26.63 11.47 2.54
C LEU A 441 -25.26 11.38 3.25
N ALA A 442 -25.24 10.83 4.46
CA ALA A 442 -23.99 10.64 5.21
C ALA A 442 -23.06 9.65 4.50
N GLU A 443 -23.58 8.54 3.96
CA GLU A 443 -22.79 7.63 3.11
C GLU A 443 -22.24 8.35 1.89
N LYS A 444 -23.07 9.15 1.20
CA LYS A 444 -22.64 9.91 0.02
C LYS A 444 -21.48 10.85 0.34
N ILE A 445 -21.59 11.62 1.42
CA ILE A 445 -20.53 12.52 1.89
C ILE A 445 -19.27 11.73 2.23
N VAL A 446 -19.38 10.60 2.94
CA VAL A 446 -18.22 9.76 3.27
C VAL A 446 -17.50 9.27 2.03
N LEU A 447 -18.22 8.76 1.03
CA LEU A 447 -17.64 8.29 -0.23
C LEU A 447 -16.91 9.41 -0.98
N GLU A 448 -17.52 10.59 -1.07
CA GLU A 448 -16.93 11.77 -1.72
C GLU A 448 -15.69 12.27 -0.97
N VAL A 449 -15.73 12.29 0.37
CA VAL A 449 -14.60 12.70 1.23
C VAL A 449 -13.44 11.70 1.13
N ILE A 450 -13.70 10.39 1.08
CA ILE A 450 -12.67 9.38 0.85
C ILE A 450 -12.05 9.58 -0.53
N ALA A 451 -12.87 9.73 -1.58
CA ALA A 451 -12.39 9.99 -2.94
C ALA A 451 -11.51 11.25 -2.99
N ASP A 452 -11.96 12.35 -2.41
CA ASP A 452 -11.21 13.60 -2.30
C ASP A 452 -9.88 13.42 -1.54
N SER A 453 -9.84 12.62 -0.47
CA SER A 453 -8.60 12.32 0.26
C SER A 453 -7.57 11.49 -0.54
N ILE A 454 -8.04 10.70 -1.53
CA ILE A 454 -7.20 9.90 -2.43
C ILE A 454 -6.61 10.77 -3.53
N GLU A 455 -7.42 11.65 -4.12
CA GLU A 455 -6.99 12.54 -5.21
C GLU A 455 -6.14 13.71 -4.65
N ASN A 456 -6.67 14.42 -3.66
CA ASN A 456 -6.11 15.65 -3.11
C ASN A 456 -5.46 15.40 -1.75
N ARG A 457 -4.28 14.76 -1.72
CA ARG A 457 -3.54 14.53 -0.48
C ARG A 457 -3.12 15.85 0.17
N ILE A 458 -3.23 15.93 1.49
CA ILE A 458 -2.76 17.11 2.23
C ILE A 458 -1.26 17.28 2.01
N GLU A 459 -0.48 16.21 2.01
CA GLU A 459 0.96 16.27 1.83
C GLU A 459 1.38 16.89 0.48
N ASP A 460 0.53 16.74 -0.54
CA ASP A 460 0.77 17.27 -1.89
C ASP A 460 0.33 18.74 -2.01
N THR A 461 -0.64 19.18 -1.21
CA THR A 461 -1.33 20.47 -1.35
C THR A 461 -1.16 21.42 -0.17
N TYR A 462 -0.58 20.98 0.95
CA TYR A 462 -0.55 21.78 2.19
C TYR A 462 0.09 23.16 1.99
N PHE A 463 1.15 23.22 1.20
CA PHE A 463 1.90 24.45 0.92
C PHE A 463 1.19 25.42 -0.04
N SER A 464 0.14 25.00 -0.73
CA SER A 464 -0.70 25.92 -1.51
C SER A 464 -1.74 26.66 -0.66
N TYR A 465 -1.86 26.31 0.63
CA TYR A 465 -2.78 26.95 1.54
C TYR A 465 -2.07 28.01 2.40
N ASP A 466 -2.67 29.19 2.52
CA ASP A 466 -2.26 30.31 3.37
C ASP A 466 -3.49 30.89 4.11
N ASP A 467 -3.32 31.96 4.87
CA ASP A 467 -4.40 32.53 5.70
C ASP A 467 -5.50 33.22 4.86
N SER A 468 -5.22 33.53 3.59
CA SER A 468 -6.18 34.12 2.67
C SER A 468 -7.18 33.09 2.16
N ASN A 469 -6.70 31.88 1.83
CA ASN A 469 -7.48 30.84 1.18
C ASN A 469 -7.82 29.63 2.07
N SER A 470 -7.38 29.63 3.33
CA SER A 470 -7.63 28.53 4.27
C SER A 470 -7.86 28.99 5.70
N ILE A 471 -8.44 28.09 6.51
CA ILE A 471 -8.48 28.16 7.97
C ILE A 471 -7.67 26.97 8.48
N LYS A 472 -6.42 27.22 8.88
CA LYS A 472 -5.43 26.16 9.17
C LYS A 472 -5.59 25.48 10.53
N LEU A 473 -6.21 26.18 11.47
CA LEU A 473 -6.41 25.72 12.83
C LEU A 473 -7.78 26.22 13.29
N PHE A 474 -8.74 25.30 13.46
CA PHE A 474 -10.08 25.64 13.95
C PHE A 474 -10.46 24.92 15.24
N LYS A 475 -9.47 24.34 15.94
CA LYS A 475 -9.61 23.87 17.32
C LYS A 475 -10.23 24.98 18.19
N HIS A 476 -11.15 24.60 19.09
CA HIS A 476 -11.88 25.52 19.98
C HIS A 476 -12.83 26.52 19.29
N THR A 477 -13.01 26.45 17.97
CA THR A 477 -14.02 27.24 17.26
C THR A 477 -15.31 26.45 17.06
N PHE A 478 -16.34 27.09 16.51
CA PHE A 478 -17.60 26.46 16.13
C PHE A 478 -17.45 25.34 15.09
N LEU A 479 -16.31 25.26 14.38
CA LEU A 479 -16.03 24.18 13.42
C LEU A 479 -15.63 22.88 14.11
N SER A 480 -14.97 22.95 15.28
CA SER A 480 -14.50 21.78 16.03
C SER A 480 -15.67 20.89 16.49
N ASN A 481 -15.49 19.57 16.41
CA ASN A 481 -16.42 18.58 16.97
C ASN A 481 -16.57 18.68 18.50
N PHE A 482 -15.63 19.34 19.19
CA PHE A 482 -15.70 19.62 20.63
C PHE A 482 -16.54 20.86 20.98
N TYR A 483 -16.98 21.64 20.00
CA TYR A 483 -17.80 22.83 20.25
C TYR A 483 -19.12 22.45 20.91
N SER A 484 -19.50 23.22 21.94
CA SER A 484 -20.72 22.97 22.69
C SER A 484 -21.95 23.39 21.89
N VAL A 485 -22.81 22.41 21.61
CA VAL A 485 -24.07 22.59 20.91
C VAL A 485 -24.99 21.43 21.27
N ASP A 486 -26.22 21.77 21.65
CA ASP A 486 -27.23 20.80 21.99
C ASP A 486 -27.92 20.26 20.73
N PHE A 487 -27.99 18.94 20.60
CA PHE A 487 -28.77 18.27 19.56
C PHE A 487 -29.22 16.89 20.01
N PHE A 488 -30.20 16.32 19.31
CA PHE A 488 -30.68 14.96 19.54
C PHE A 488 -30.09 14.00 18.52
N TYR A 489 -29.65 12.83 18.97
CA TYR A 489 -29.25 11.72 18.10
C TYR A 489 -29.74 10.40 18.71
N ARG A 490 -30.50 9.62 17.92
CA ARG A 490 -31.11 8.34 18.36
C ARG A 490 -31.89 8.46 19.67
N GLY A 491 -32.71 9.52 19.80
CA GLY A 491 -33.55 9.75 20.97
C GLY A 491 -32.82 10.23 22.24
N ARG A 492 -31.51 10.52 22.16
CA ARG A 492 -30.71 11.04 23.28
C ARG A 492 -30.19 12.44 22.96
N LYS A 493 -30.16 13.31 23.96
CA LYS A 493 -29.60 14.67 23.87
C LYS A 493 -28.11 14.63 24.18
N TYR A 494 -27.30 15.36 23.41
CA TYR A 494 -25.85 15.51 23.61
C TYR A 494 -25.47 16.99 23.57
N SER A 495 -24.37 17.34 24.24
CA SER A 495 -23.85 18.71 24.35
C SER A 495 -22.74 19.04 23.36
N SER A 496 -22.25 18.04 22.61
CA SER A 496 -21.26 18.21 21.53
C SER A 496 -21.22 16.98 20.63
N VAL A 497 -20.66 17.15 19.42
CA VAL A 497 -20.44 16.05 18.47
C VAL A 497 -19.45 15.03 19.03
N GLU A 498 -18.36 15.48 19.68
CA GLU A 498 -17.39 14.57 20.29
C GLU A 498 -18.04 13.71 21.39
N GLN A 499 -18.89 14.27 22.24
CA GLN A 499 -19.57 13.49 23.28
C GLN A 499 -20.40 12.34 22.69
N ALA A 500 -21.23 12.64 21.69
CA ALA A 500 -22.02 11.63 20.99
C ALA A 500 -21.13 10.59 20.28
N TYR A 501 -20.08 11.05 19.60
CA TYR A 501 -19.12 10.20 18.89
C TYR A 501 -18.38 9.26 19.85
N LEU A 502 -17.96 9.73 21.02
CA LEU A 502 -17.28 8.91 22.03
C LEU A 502 -18.22 7.88 22.66
N ARG A 503 -19.48 8.23 22.91
CA ARG A 503 -20.46 7.28 23.45
C ARG A 503 -20.68 6.07 22.54
N LEU A 504 -20.72 6.29 21.23
CA LEU A 504 -20.99 5.25 20.23
C LEU A 504 -19.82 4.28 20.02
N LYS A 505 -18.65 4.55 20.60
CA LYS A 505 -17.48 3.65 20.57
C LYS A 505 -17.62 2.41 21.43
N PHE A 506 -18.50 2.45 22.43
CA PHE A 506 -18.54 1.47 23.49
C PHE A 506 -19.96 0.88 23.64
N ASN A 507 -20.01 -0.41 23.90
CA ASN A 507 -21.23 -1.13 24.22
C ASN A 507 -21.57 -0.96 25.71
N ASP A 508 -22.83 -0.71 26.02
CA ASP A 508 -23.38 -0.52 27.37
C ASP A 508 -23.05 -1.71 28.29
N LYS A 509 -23.16 -2.93 27.77
CA LYS A 509 -22.84 -4.16 28.52
C LYS A 509 -21.40 -4.14 29.01
N VAL A 510 -20.46 -3.77 28.13
CA VAL A 510 -19.03 -3.75 28.46
C VAL A 510 -18.70 -2.64 29.46
N LEU A 511 -19.35 -1.48 29.36
CA LEU A 511 -19.20 -0.40 30.34
C LEU A 511 -19.76 -0.77 31.72
N ASN A 512 -20.87 -1.50 31.77
CA ASN A 512 -21.48 -1.98 33.00
C ASN A 512 -20.61 -3.04 33.71
N GLU A 513 -19.94 -3.89 32.93
CA GLU A 513 -19.08 -4.98 33.40
C GLU A 513 -17.66 -4.53 33.81
N LEU A 514 -17.35 -3.23 33.77
CA LEU A 514 -16.06 -2.72 34.23
C LEU A 514 -15.78 -3.11 35.69
N SER A 515 -14.57 -3.61 35.94
CA SER A 515 -14.10 -3.98 37.29
C SER A 515 -13.98 -2.76 38.21
N ASN A 516 -14.01 -2.98 39.53
CA ASN A 516 -13.85 -1.90 40.50
C ASN A 516 -12.53 -1.13 40.35
N SER A 517 -11.46 -1.83 39.96
CA SER A 517 -10.16 -1.21 39.67
C SER A 517 -10.24 -0.27 38.46
N GLN A 518 -10.81 -0.74 37.34
CA GLN A 518 -11.00 0.09 36.15
C GLN A 518 -11.89 1.31 36.42
N LYS A 519 -12.95 1.14 37.22
CA LYS A 519 -13.82 2.25 37.64
C LYS A 519 -13.06 3.28 38.49
N ALA A 520 -12.19 2.83 39.39
CA ALA A 520 -11.33 3.71 40.18
C ALA A 520 -10.36 4.51 39.31
N ASP A 521 -9.68 3.86 38.36
CA ASP A 521 -8.77 4.53 37.40
C ASP A 521 -9.47 5.61 36.59
N LEU A 522 -10.70 5.34 36.11
CA LEU A 522 -11.48 6.33 35.36
C LEU A 522 -11.90 7.52 36.24
N ASN A 523 -12.26 7.27 37.50
CA ASN A 523 -12.57 8.32 38.46
C ASN A 523 -11.33 9.15 38.83
N GLU A 524 -10.14 8.56 38.88
CA GLU A 524 -8.90 9.31 39.10
C GLU A 524 -8.64 10.36 38.00
N ILE A 525 -8.94 10.02 36.74
CA ILE A 525 -8.87 10.97 35.62
C ILE A 525 -9.77 12.20 35.85
N LEU A 526 -10.93 12.02 36.50
CA LEU A 526 -11.83 13.11 36.86
C LEU A 526 -11.25 13.98 37.97
N LYS A 527 -10.72 13.35 39.03
CA LYS A 527 -10.12 14.05 40.18
C LYS A 527 -8.99 14.97 39.75
N ILE A 528 -8.12 14.50 38.87
CA ILE A 528 -7.02 15.30 38.28
C ILE A 528 -7.55 16.57 37.57
N LYS A 529 -8.81 16.56 37.12
CA LYS A 529 -9.48 17.68 36.47
C LYS A 529 -10.38 18.49 37.39
N GLY A 530 -10.33 18.25 38.70
CA GLY A 530 -11.16 18.92 39.69
C GLY A 530 -12.64 18.50 39.62
N ILE A 531 -12.93 17.40 38.93
CA ILE A 531 -14.28 16.83 38.87
C ILE A 531 -14.35 15.74 39.94
N GLY A 532 -15.35 15.83 40.82
CA GLY A 532 -15.57 14.82 41.86
C GLY A 532 -15.90 13.43 41.30
N ASP A 533 -15.94 12.43 42.17
CA ASP A 533 -16.26 11.06 41.76
C ASP A 533 -17.65 10.98 41.11
N ILE A 534 -17.73 10.28 39.97
CA ILE A 534 -19.02 9.95 39.38
C ILE A 534 -19.62 8.82 40.21
N LYS A 535 -20.63 9.17 41.02
CA LYS A 535 -21.45 8.20 41.76
C LYS A 535 -22.49 7.48 40.88
N LYS A 536 -22.58 7.85 39.59
CA LYS A 536 -23.53 7.27 38.61
C LYS A 536 -22.90 6.11 37.83
N ASP A 537 -23.73 5.38 37.10
CA ASP A 537 -23.30 4.40 36.11
C ASP A 537 -22.46 5.08 34.99
N PHE A 538 -21.32 4.47 34.64
CA PHE A 538 -20.38 4.93 33.60
C PHE A 538 -21.04 5.03 32.22
N VAL A 539 -22.10 4.25 31.95
CA VAL A 539 -22.90 4.42 30.73
C VAL A 539 -23.59 5.78 30.71
N THR A 540 -24.15 6.19 31.83
CA THR A 540 -24.89 7.46 31.96
C THR A 540 -23.96 8.68 31.96
N ALA A 541 -22.71 8.51 32.38
CA ALA A 541 -21.70 9.58 32.39
C ALA A 541 -21.45 10.19 31.00
N PHE A 542 -21.47 9.38 29.94
CA PHE A 542 -21.33 9.89 28.57
C PHE A 542 -22.47 10.82 28.12
N TYR A 543 -23.58 10.86 28.85
CA TYR A 543 -24.71 11.78 28.60
C TYR A 543 -24.72 12.96 29.58
N ASP A 544 -23.77 13.05 30.51
CA ASP A 544 -23.74 14.13 31.50
C ASP A 544 -23.23 15.42 30.85
N PHE A 545 -24.06 16.45 30.88
CA PHE A 545 -23.77 17.77 30.31
C PHE A 545 -22.68 18.50 31.09
N ASN A 546 -22.44 18.12 32.35
CA ASN A 546 -21.41 18.71 33.19
C ASN A 546 -20.03 18.09 32.96
N LEU A 547 -19.93 17.00 32.19
CA LEU A 547 -18.66 16.36 31.88
C LEU A 547 -18.11 16.84 30.53
N PRO A 548 -16.99 17.58 30.51
CA PRO A 548 -16.41 18.07 29.26
C PRO A 548 -15.99 16.91 28.34
N ALA A 549 -16.26 17.02 27.04
CA ALA A 549 -15.89 16.00 26.06
C ALA A 549 -14.38 15.69 26.05
N GLY A 550 -13.53 16.65 26.41
CA GLY A 550 -12.09 16.43 26.57
C GLY A 550 -11.73 15.45 27.69
N VAL A 551 -12.54 15.36 28.75
CA VAL A 551 -12.38 14.38 29.84
C VAL A 551 -12.84 13.01 29.38
N LEU A 552 -14.01 12.95 28.73
CA LEU A 552 -14.53 11.71 28.12
C LEU A 552 -13.59 11.15 27.05
N LYS A 553 -12.83 12.02 26.35
CA LYS A 553 -11.80 11.60 25.41
C LYS A 553 -10.67 10.83 26.10
N ARG A 554 -10.25 11.26 27.29
CA ARG A 554 -9.23 10.56 28.09
C ARG A 554 -9.75 9.22 28.59
N TRP A 555 -11.00 9.16 29.05
CA TRP A 555 -11.66 7.90 29.36
C TRP A 555 -11.68 6.96 28.15
N SER A 556 -12.07 7.46 26.99
CA SER A 556 -12.07 6.67 25.76
C SER A 556 -10.69 6.12 25.39
N ASN A 557 -9.61 6.85 25.66
CA ASN A 557 -8.26 6.37 25.42
C ASN A 557 -7.89 5.26 26.41
N LYS A 558 -8.23 5.43 27.70
CA LYS A 558 -7.97 4.44 28.74
C LYS A 558 -8.72 3.13 28.49
N LEU A 559 -9.99 3.20 28.09
CA LEU A 559 -10.77 2.03 27.70
C LEU A 559 -10.12 1.27 26.54
N LYS A 560 -9.62 1.99 25.53
CA LYS A 560 -8.91 1.38 24.39
C LYS A 560 -7.61 0.70 24.82
N GLU A 561 -6.85 1.28 25.75
CA GLU A 561 -5.65 0.64 26.32
C GLU A 561 -5.96 -0.71 26.96
N TRP A 562 -7.17 -0.89 27.50
CA TRP A 562 -7.64 -2.17 28.04
C TRP A 562 -8.26 -3.11 26.99
N GLY A 563 -8.17 -2.77 25.70
CA GLY A 563 -8.82 -3.54 24.63
C GLY A 563 -10.35 -3.43 24.62
N ILE A 564 -10.91 -2.47 25.35
CA ILE A 564 -12.36 -2.24 25.43
C ILE A 564 -12.76 -1.25 24.34
N GLY A 565 -13.57 -1.70 23.39
CA GLY A 565 -14.09 -0.89 22.30
C GLY A 565 -14.78 -1.75 21.24
N ASP A 566 -15.56 -1.11 20.38
CA ASP A 566 -16.12 -1.78 19.22
C ASP A 566 -15.01 -2.12 18.20
N ILE A 567 -14.86 -3.41 17.87
CA ILE A 567 -13.87 -3.92 16.90
C ILE A 567 -14.12 -3.36 15.49
N ASP A 568 -15.38 -3.04 15.17
CA ASP A 568 -15.78 -2.48 13.88
C ASP A 568 -15.76 -0.96 13.88
N TRP A 569 -15.31 -0.30 14.96
CA TRP A 569 -15.33 1.16 15.08
C TRP A 569 -14.71 1.88 13.89
N ASP A 570 -13.58 1.37 13.39
CA ASP A 570 -12.86 1.99 12.29
C ASP A 570 -13.63 1.98 10.97
N SER A 571 -14.55 1.02 10.76
CA SER A 571 -15.43 0.99 9.59
C SER A 571 -16.52 2.07 9.63
N LYS A 572 -17.04 2.36 10.82
CA LYS A 572 -18.23 3.22 11.01
C LYS A 572 -17.90 4.65 11.48
N ARG A 573 -16.67 4.91 11.92
CA ARG A 573 -16.27 6.22 12.49
C ARG A 573 -16.51 7.42 11.56
N LEU A 574 -16.22 7.27 10.26
CA LEU A 574 -16.45 8.35 9.28
C LEU A 574 -17.94 8.61 9.10
N TYR A 575 -18.73 7.54 8.97
CA TYR A 575 -20.17 7.61 8.84
C TYR A 575 -20.82 8.30 10.04
N ILE A 576 -20.52 7.83 11.25
CA ILE A 576 -21.08 8.38 12.50
C ILE A 576 -20.69 9.86 12.65
N MET A 577 -19.42 10.21 12.46
CA MET A 577 -19.01 11.62 12.57
C MET A 577 -19.75 12.50 11.55
N THR A 578 -19.95 11.99 10.34
CA THR A 578 -20.68 12.71 9.29
C THR A 578 -22.14 12.94 9.69
N GLU A 579 -22.85 11.92 10.18
CA GLU A 579 -24.23 12.09 10.69
C GLU A 579 -24.32 13.15 11.79
N LEU A 580 -23.41 13.10 12.76
CA LEU A 580 -23.40 14.03 13.89
C LEU A 580 -23.08 15.46 13.45
N LEU A 581 -22.18 15.64 12.47
CA LEU A 581 -21.87 16.96 11.92
C LEU A 581 -23.02 17.52 11.10
N ILE A 582 -23.74 16.70 10.33
CA ILE A 582 -24.97 17.13 9.63
C ILE A 582 -25.95 17.69 10.66
N LEU A 583 -26.23 16.97 11.75
CA LEU A 583 -27.15 17.41 12.80
C LEU A 583 -26.68 18.68 13.51
N LYS A 584 -25.38 18.79 13.83
CA LYS A 584 -24.80 20.00 14.42
C LYS A 584 -25.05 21.23 13.54
N PHE A 585 -24.86 21.10 12.23
CA PHE A 585 -25.03 22.20 11.28
C PHE A 585 -26.46 22.32 10.75
N SER A 586 -27.41 21.52 11.23
CA SER A 586 -28.84 21.83 11.14
C SER A 586 -29.25 22.99 12.06
N ASN A 587 -28.41 23.36 13.05
CA ASN A 587 -28.62 24.57 13.84
C ASN A 587 -28.44 25.82 12.95
N PRO A 588 -29.45 26.71 12.80
CA PRO A 588 -29.38 27.84 11.87
C PRO A 588 -28.22 28.81 12.12
N ILE A 589 -27.83 29.01 13.39
CA ILE A 589 -26.73 29.92 13.77
C ILE A 589 -25.40 29.32 13.33
N LEU A 590 -25.18 28.02 13.58
CA LEU A 590 -23.95 27.34 13.17
C LEU A 590 -23.87 27.17 11.66
N LEU A 591 -25.01 26.93 11.02
CA LEU A 591 -25.14 26.89 9.57
C LEU A 591 -24.66 28.21 8.95
N ALA A 592 -25.18 29.35 9.42
CA ALA A 592 -24.78 30.66 8.92
C ALA A 592 -23.27 30.89 9.07
N LYS A 593 -22.71 30.58 10.25
CA LYS A 593 -21.26 30.66 10.49
C LYS A 593 -20.44 29.74 9.57
N LEU A 594 -20.94 28.54 9.25
CA LEU A 594 -20.27 27.65 8.30
C LEU A 594 -20.27 28.26 6.89
N LEU A 595 -21.37 28.86 6.44
CA LEU A 595 -21.45 29.53 5.15
C LEU A 595 -20.53 30.76 5.08
N GLU A 596 -20.34 31.49 6.18
CA GLU A 596 -19.40 32.62 6.27
C GLU A 596 -17.93 32.23 6.04
N THR A 597 -17.59 30.93 6.16
CA THR A 597 -16.25 30.44 5.78
C THR A 597 -16.00 30.45 4.27
N LYS A 598 -17.03 30.69 3.46
CA LYS A 598 -16.98 30.85 1.99
C LYS A 598 -16.27 29.68 1.31
N ASP A 599 -15.29 29.95 0.47
CA ASP A 599 -14.48 29.01 -0.29
C ASP A 599 -13.20 28.59 0.45
N LYS A 600 -12.97 29.09 1.68
CA LYS A 600 -11.76 28.74 2.44
C LYS A 600 -11.66 27.25 2.67
N TYR A 601 -10.46 26.71 2.49
CA TYR A 601 -10.14 25.33 2.82
C TYR A 601 -10.04 25.15 4.34
N LEU A 602 -10.78 24.20 4.91
CA LEU A 602 -10.84 24.00 6.35
C LEU A 602 -9.87 22.89 6.79
N ILE A 603 -8.90 23.22 7.65
CA ILE A 603 -7.91 22.27 8.17
C ILE A 603 -7.99 22.18 9.70
N GLU A 604 -8.20 20.98 10.23
CA GLU A 604 -8.08 20.72 11.67
C GLU A 604 -6.60 20.49 12.01
N GLY A 605 -5.82 21.57 12.09
CA GLY A 605 -4.43 21.52 12.55
C GLY A 605 -4.32 21.03 13.99
N ASN A 606 -3.31 20.22 14.31
CA ASN A 606 -3.03 19.77 15.68
C ASN A 606 -1.56 19.46 15.94
N GLU A 607 -1.21 19.36 17.23
CA GLU A 607 0.15 19.11 17.74
C GLU A 607 0.30 17.72 18.39
N TRP A 608 -0.77 16.93 18.47
CA TRP A 608 -0.81 15.62 19.15
C TRP A 608 -0.92 14.44 18.17
N ASN A 609 -0.39 14.63 16.95
CA ASN A 609 -0.24 13.61 15.91
C ASN A 609 -1.55 12.93 15.45
N ASP A 610 -2.69 13.62 15.54
CA ASP A 610 -3.93 13.16 14.89
C ASP A 610 -3.86 13.43 13.39
N THR A 611 -3.47 12.41 12.63
CA THR A 611 -3.40 12.47 11.16
C THR A 611 -4.65 11.90 10.49
N PHE A 612 -5.69 11.51 11.24
CA PHE A 612 -6.93 10.98 10.67
C PHE A 612 -7.99 12.07 10.52
N TRP A 613 -8.39 12.69 11.64
CA TRP A 613 -9.38 13.77 11.60
C TRP A 613 -8.76 15.09 11.16
N GLY A 614 -7.50 15.30 11.54
CA GLY A 614 -6.77 16.54 11.31
C GLY A 614 -5.45 16.37 10.55
N VAL A 615 -4.61 17.39 10.69
CA VAL A 615 -3.28 17.51 10.10
C VAL A 615 -2.26 17.86 11.18
N CYS A 616 -1.19 17.07 11.28
CA CYS A 616 -0.05 17.31 12.16
C CYS A 616 1.23 17.23 11.33
N ASN A 617 2.15 18.18 11.51
CA ASN A 617 3.40 18.25 10.74
C ASN A 617 3.19 18.14 9.21
N ASN A 618 2.22 18.90 8.69
CA ASN A 618 1.81 18.95 7.27
C ASN A 618 1.34 17.59 6.71
N ARG A 619 0.95 16.66 7.58
CA ARG A 619 0.49 15.32 7.22
C ARG A 619 -0.85 15.01 7.87
N GLY A 620 -1.73 14.37 7.12
CA GLY A 620 -3.01 13.89 7.63
C GLY A 620 -4.08 13.79 6.56
N ARG A 621 -5.18 13.11 6.88
CA ARG A 621 -6.32 12.97 5.98
C ARG A 621 -7.25 14.17 6.05
N ASN A 622 -7.24 14.92 7.16
CA ASN A 622 -8.10 16.07 7.38
C ASN A 622 -9.59 15.75 7.17
N TYR A 623 -10.03 14.54 7.56
CA TYR A 623 -11.39 14.09 7.28
C TYR A 623 -12.45 15.02 7.90
N LEU A 624 -12.17 15.62 9.07
CA LEU A 624 -13.11 16.55 9.70
C LEU A 624 -13.34 17.78 8.82
N GLY A 625 -12.25 18.43 8.39
CA GLY A 625 -12.33 19.59 7.50
C GLY A 625 -13.02 19.29 6.18
N ARG A 626 -12.72 18.15 5.56
CA ARG A 626 -13.35 17.71 4.30
C ARG A 626 -14.86 17.48 4.45
N ILE A 627 -15.30 16.84 5.53
CA ILE A 627 -16.73 16.66 5.82
C ILE A 627 -17.41 18.02 5.96
N LEU A 628 -16.84 18.96 6.70
CA LEU A 628 -17.40 20.30 6.88
C LEU A 628 -17.54 21.07 5.56
N MET A 629 -16.52 21.00 4.69
CA MET A 629 -16.57 21.63 3.36
C MET A 629 -17.63 21.00 2.46
N ASN A 630 -17.79 19.68 2.51
CA ASN A 630 -18.84 19.00 1.75
C ASN A 630 -20.25 19.33 2.27
N ILE A 631 -20.45 19.38 3.59
CA ILE A 631 -21.70 19.86 4.21
C ILE A 631 -22.01 21.29 3.75
N ARG A 632 -21.02 22.20 3.80
CA ARG A 632 -21.14 23.59 3.33
C ARG A 632 -21.60 23.65 1.87
N GLU A 633 -20.97 22.89 0.98
CA GLU A 633 -21.32 22.83 -0.45
C GLU A 633 -22.76 22.35 -0.67
N ARG A 634 -23.19 21.33 0.07
CA ARG A 634 -24.55 20.79 -0.02
C ARG A 634 -25.62 21.76 0.45
N ILE A 635 -25.33 22.55 1.48
CA ILE A 635 -26.22 23.61 1.96
C ILE A 635 -26.36 24.68 0.87
N LEU A 636 -25.26 25.13 0.29
CA LEU A 636 -25.26 26.11 -0.81
C LEU A 636 -26.07 25.64 -2.03
N ASN A 637 -26.00 24.33 -2.33
CA ASN A 637 -26.75 23.71 -3.42
C ASN A 637 -28.20 23.34 -3.05
N GLY A 638 -28.70 23.72 -1.87
CA GLY A 638 -30.08 23.43 -1.41
C GLY A 638 -30.36 21.96 -1.09
N GLN A 639 -29.35 21.08 -1.09
CA GLN A 639 -29.53 19.63 -0.94
C GLN A 639 -29.79 19.17 0.49
N LEU A 640 -29.48 20.02 1.48
CA LEU A 640 -29.69 19.75 2.90
C LEU A 640 -30.95 20.42 3.48
N LEU A 641 -31.53 21.39 2.76
CA LEU A 641 -32.68 22.17 3.20
C LEU A 641 -34.03 21.59 2.73
N ASN A 642 -34.02 20.67 1.77
CA ASN A 642 -35.24 20.12 1.14
C ASN A 642 -35.79 18.84 1.80
N ASN A 643 -35.26 18.42 2.95
CA ASN A 643 -35.70 17.21 3.68
C ASN A 643 -36.32 17.52 5.06
N SER A 644 -36.66 18.78 5.34
CA SER A 644 -37.34 19.21 6.56
C SER A 644 -38.84 19.29 6.39
#